data_AF-A0A084QDX4-F1
#
_entry.id   AF-A0A084QDX4-F1
#
_cell.length_a   1.000
_cell.length_b   1.000
_cell.length_c   1.000
_cell.angle_alpha   90.00
_cell.angle_beta   90.00
_cell.angle_gamma   90.00
#
_symmetry.space_group_name_H-M   'P 1'
#
loop_
_entity.id
_entity.type
_entity.pdbx_description
1 polymer ?
#
loop_
_entity_poly.entity_id
_entity_poly.type
_entity_poly.pdbx_seq_one_letter_code
_entity_poly.pdbx_strand_id
1 'polypeptide(L)'
;MTSRNSEFETFYEAQGYGHRQSGTRELAWDRFAQPGLVISGLVLLVSIIYSLYGSFLAPDGLVVLLADLLWDGAVFIVPTSLINALDQRSSPPSLMPSSMPASTPSSHAAKSAAMRRILGLDHSNGMMASVLQARTRAFSVTGGALGLKLDSQRPPGLGNRDNSCYQNSILQGLASLSPFPDYLASCLKSIESQDDNKDIAQTLRELISDLNDVSNNGRTLWTPSVLKSMSTWQQQDAQEYYSKMLDDIDKGLAKAMATSRRHQGFENDQSEDELAGSQCSDDSGYHTGRLTGPGAEAKAPRNPLEGLLAQRVACVACGHSDGLSMIPFNCLTLSLDLDKTRYELDDRLSAYTKLEMIEGVECPSCTLLKAKRLLTRLVDLMKEKGSSEQQLQEPMSRLQAVELALEEDNFDDETIKEKCRISAQAKVNSTKSKQIVIARPPQSLAIHMNRSVFNPATFDMIKNSAPVKFPKILDLGPWCLGSAGATDDAAEASDNESETGAEEWHQNPKASMIAGSRSRSRLTGPMYELRAAVTHSGRHENGHYICYRKFPRPARPPQLLPNEDEKQPASTETDDAFDGDPAKSVLEEKARTIEDDAEESKEMDWWRLSDHNVTMVDEETVLGLSPGVFMLFYDCIDPTVVHHDGEGPPTEPKL
;
A
#
# COMPACT_ATOMS: atom_id res chain seq x y z
N MET A 1 39.04 66.91 -71.29
CA MET A 1 38.13 68.07 -71.31
C MET A 1 36.78 67.65 -71.85
N THR A 2 35.84 67.32 -70.97
CA THR A 2 34.43 67.73 -71.02
C THR A 2 33.77 67.26 -69.72
N SER A 3 33.38 68.24 -68.92
CA SER A 3 32.46 68.14 -67.77
C SER A 3 31.10 67.61 -68.26
N ARG A 4 30.19 67.06 -67.45
CA ARG A 4 29.62 67.70 -66.26
C ARG A 4 28.60 66.72 -65.67
N ASN A 5 28.70 66.45 -64.37
CA ASN A 5 27.57 65.95 -63.59
C ASN A 5 26.61 67.11 -63.32
N SER A 6 25.31 66.85 -63.39
CA SER A 6 24.29 67.53 -62.61
C SER A 6 23.20 66.53 -62.27
N GLU A 7 23.38 65.95 -61.10
CA GLU A 7 22.34 65.50 -60.20
C GLU A 7 21.21 66.57 -60.11
N PHE A 8 19.99 66.14 -59.80
CA PHE A 8 18.81 66.97 -59.48
C PHE A 8 18.16 67.75 -60.64
N GLU A 9 17.23 67.13 -61.39
CA GLU A 9 16.02 67.87 -61.84
C GLU A 9 14.88 67.07 -62.50
N THR A 10 14.76 65.73 -62.36
CA THR A 10 13.63 65.01 -63.02
C THR A 10 13.09 63.83 -62.23
N PHE A 11 12.85 63.99 -60.93
CA PHE A 11 12.11 62.97 -60.16
C PHE A 11 10.87 63.47 -59.42
N TYR A 12 10.54 64.77 -59.49
CA TYR A 12 9.39 65.34 -58.75
C TYR A 12 8.23 65.86 -59.63
N GLU A 13 8.30 65.70 -60.95
CA GLU A 13 7.20 66.07 -61.85
C GLU A 13 6.88 64.96 -62.85
N ALA A 14 6.41 63.84 -62.33
CA ALA A 14 5.47 62.96 -63.05
C ALA A 14 4.25 62.72 -62.16
N GLN A 15 3.64 63.86 -61.84
CA GLN A 15 2.21 64.07 -61.74
C GLN A 15 1.39 62.99 -62.46
N GLY A 16 0.48 62.38 -61.70
CA GLY A 16 -0.92 62.31 -62.09
C GLY A 16 -1.32 61.23 -63.09
N TYR A 17 -2.49 60.65 -62.80
CA TYR A 17 -3.23 59.68 -63.61
C TYR A 17 -2.60 58.28 -63.65
N GLY A 18 -3.26 57.22 -63.19
CA GLY A 18 -4.67 57.04 -62.94
C GLY A 18 -5.03 55.62 -63.36
N HIS A 19 -5.80 54.96 -62.50
CA HIS A 19 -6.75 53.91 -62.82
C HIS A 19 -6.26 52.53 -63.32
N ARG A 20 -6.53 51.54 -62.45
CA ARG A 20 -7.24 50.28 -62.71
C ARG A 20 -7.15 49.73 -64.15
N GLN A 21 -6.52 48.56 -64.28
CA GLN A 21 -7.18 47.45 -64.98
C GLN A 21 -6.78 46.09 -64.40
N SER A 22 -7.76 45.20 -64.43
CA SER A 22 -7.88 43.87 -63.86
C SER A 22 -7.37 42.77 -64.79
N GLY A 23 -6.84 41.69 -64.20
CA GLY A 23 -6.64 40.37 -64.82
C GLY A 23 -5.29 40.24 -65.53
N THR A 24 -4.45 39.26 -65.22
CA THR A 24 -4.69 37.86 -65.58
C THR A 24 -4.13 36.84 -64.56
N ARG A 25 -4.87 35.72 -64.43
CA ARG A 25 -4.77 34.61 -63.47
C ARG A 25 -3.64 33.61 -63.75
N GLU A 26 -2.49 34.02 -64.29
CA GLU A 26 -1.45 33.07 -64.72
C GLU A 26 -0.23 32.97 -63.78
N LEU A 27 -0.12 33.82 -62.74
CA LEU A 27 1.08 33.83 -61.88
C LEU A 27 1.03 32.90 -60.64
N ALA A 28 -0.11 32.25 -60.37
CA ALA A 28 -0.29 31.48 -59.13
C ALA A 28 0.27 30.05 -59.22
N TRP A 29 0.20 29.42 -60.39
CA TRP A 29 0.66 28.04 -60.59
C TRP A 29 2.19 27.93 -60.57
N ASP A 30 2.91 28.93 -61.06
CA ASP A 30 4.38 28.95 -61.03
C ASP A 30 4.96 29.10 -59.61
N ARG A 31 4.18 29.61 -58.65
CA ARG A 31 4.60 29.64 -57.24
C ARG A 31 4.49 28.28 -56.57
N PHE A 32 3.53 27.45 -56.97
CA PHE A 32 3.39 26.08 -56.45
C PHE A 32 4.43 25.11 -57.03
N ALA A 33 4.99 25.41 -58.20
CA ALA A 33 6.03 24.61 -58.84
C ALA A 33 7.46 24.92 -58.33
N GLN A 34 7.63 25.85 -57.39
CA GLN A 34 8.96 26.13 -56.83
C GLN A 34 9.44 24.94 -55.99
N PRO A 35 10.64 24.39 -56.26
CA PRO A 35 11.12 23.18 -55.60
C PRO A 35 11.20 23.35 -54.08
N GLY A 36 11.46 24.58 -53.59
CA GLY A 36 11.44 24.88 -52.15
C GLY A 36 10.08 24.68 -51.47
N LEU A 37 8.98 25.07 -52.13
CA LEU A 37 7.61 24.91 -51.60
C LEU A 37 7.15 23.45 -51.66
N VAL A 38 7.52 22.75 -52.73
CA VAL A 38 7.21 21.32 -52.89
C VAL A 38 7.98 20.49 -51.87
N ILE A 39 9.28 20.75 -51.68
CA ILE A 39 10.11 20.07 -50.68
C ILE A 39 9.63 20.38 -49.26
N SER A 40 9.32 21.64 -48.96
CA SER A 40 8.77 22.02 -47.65
C SER A 40 7.43 21.35 -47.38
N GLY A 41 6.55 21.28 -48.39
CA GLY A 41 5.28 20.57 -48.32
C GLY A 41 5.46 19.06 -48.14
N LEU A 42 6.42 18.45 -48.83
CA LEU A 42 6.77 17.03 -48.69
C LEU A 42 7.35 16.72 -47.30
N VAL A 43 8.20 17.58 -46.75
CA VAL A 43 8.74 17.43 -45.40
C VAL A 43 7.63 17.57 -44.36
N LEU A 44 6.71 18.51 -44.54
CA LEU A 44 5.53 18.65 -43.68
C LEU A 44 4.62 17.43 -43.75
N LEU A 45 4.37 16.93 -44.96
CA LEU A 45 3.53 15.75 -45.20
C LEU A 45 4.19 14.47 -44.65
N VAL A 46 5.50 14.31 -44.80
CA VAL A 46 6.26 13.20 -44.19
C VAL A 46 6.30 13.34 -42.67
N SER A 47 6.41 14.54 -42.11
CA SER A 47 6.37 14.77 -40.65
C SER A 47 4.98 14.49 -40.08
N ILE A 48 3.92 14.85 -40.81
CA ILE A 48 2.53 14.53 -40.46
C ILE A 48 2.30 13.03 -40.56
N ILE A 49 2.76 12.37 -41.63
CA ILE A 49 2.64 10.92 -41.79
C ILE A 49 3.46 10.19 -40.71
N TYR A 50 4.65 10.69 -40.35
CA TYR A 50 5.49 10.13 -39.28
C TYR A 50 4.84 10.34 -37.89
N SER A 51 4.22 11.49 -37.65
CA SER A 51 3.42 11.75 -36.43
C SER A 51 2.18 10.86 -36.37
N LEU A 52 1.49 10.66 -37.49
CA LEU A 52 0.34 9.76 -37.60
C LEU A 52 0.74 8.29 -37.47
N TYR A 53 1.89 7.88 -38.02
CA TYR A 53 2.44 6.53 -37.87
C TYR A 53 2.98 6.27 -36.46
N GLY A 54 3.63 7.26 -35.83
CA GLY A 54 4.05 7.19 -34.43
C GLY A 54 2.87 7.11 -33.46
N SER A 55 1.71 7.66 -33.84
CA SER A 55 0.46 7.56 -33.10
C SER A 55 -0.35 6.29 -33.45
N PHE A 56 0.02 5.56 -34.52
CA PHE A 56 -0.72 4.38 -34.99
C PHE A 56 -0.50 3.13 -34.13
N LEU A 57 0.32 3.20 -33.08
CA LEU A 57 0.40 2.16 -32.05
C LEU A 57 -0.67 2.27 -30.96
N ALA A 58 -1.46 3.36 -30.91
CA ALA A 58 -2.56 3.49 -29.96
C ALA A 58 -3.79 4.18 -30.58
N PRO A 59 -4.94 3.49 -30.75
CA PRO A 59 -6.15 4.08 -31.32
C PRO A 59 -6.71 5.27 -30.51
N ASP A 60 -6.28 5.44 -29.25
CA ASP A 60 -6.71 6.52 -28.37
C ASP A 60 -6.15 7.91 -28.77
N GLY A 61 -4.97 7.96 -29.41
CA GLY A 61 -4.34 9.22 -29.81
C GLY A 61 -5.09 9.96 -30.92
N LEU A 62 -5.69 9.22 -31.87
CA LEU A 62 -6.47 9.79 -32.96
C LEU A 62 -7.78 10.43 -32.47
N VAL A 63 -8.40 9.82 -31.45
CA VAL A 63 -9.68 10.29 -30.90
C VAL A 63 -9.48 11.61 -30.15
N VAL A 64 -8.41 11.75 -29.38
CA VAL A 64 -8.06 12.99 -28.67
C VAL A 64 -7.78 14.11 -29.66
N LEU A 65 -6.99 13.84 -30.71
CA LEU A 65 -6.60 14.84 -31.70
C LEU A 65 -7.81 15.34 -32.52
N LEU A 66 -8.75 14.44 -32.85
CA LEU A 66 -10.02 14.81 -33.50
C LEU A 66 -10.95 15.56 -32.54
N ALA A 67 -11.01 15.17 -31.27
CA ALA A 67 -11.82 15.85 -30.27
C ALA A 67 -11.33 17.29 -30.04
N ASP A 68 -10.02 17.50 -29.97
CA ASP A 68 -9.41 18.82 -29.81
C ASP A 68 -9.64 19.71 -31.05
N LEU A 69 -9.51 19.15 -32.27
CA LEU A 69 -9.83 19.86 -33.51
C LEU A 69 -11.30 20.27 -33.60
N LEU A 70 -12.22 19.38 -33.19
CA LEU A 70 -13.65 19.66 -33.15
C LEU A 70 -13.98 20.70 -32.07
N TRP A 71 -13.31 20.64 -30.92
CA TRP A 71 -13.49 21.59 -29.83
C TRP A 71 -12.99 22.98 -30.22
N ASP A 72 -11.78 23.09 -30.77
CA ASP A 72 -11.23 24.36 -31.23
C ASP A 72 -12.04 24.93 -32.40
N GLY A 73 -12.54 24.07 -33.30
CA GLY A 73 -13.50 24.45 -34.34
C GLY A 73 -14.80 25.03 -33.75
N ALA A 74 -15.36 24.39 -32.72
CA ALA A 74 -16.57 24.86 -32.04
C ALA A 74 -16.34 26.19 -31.30
N VAL A 75 -15.23 26.33 -30.58
CA VAL A 75 -14.83 27.57 -29.91
C VAL A 75 -14.61 28.68 -30.94
N PHE A 76 -14.07 28.38 -32.12
CA PHE A 76 -13.90 29.37 -33.18
C PHE A 76 -15.25 29.86 -33.77
N ILE A 77 -16.17 28.94 -34.06
CA ILE A 77 -17.45 29.22 -34.74
C ILE A 77 -18.44 30.01 -33.86
N VAL A 78 -18.51 29.71 -32.56
CA VAL A 78 -19.55 30.30 -31.68
C VAL A 78 -19.26 31.78 -31.41
N PRO A 79 -20.15 32.74 -31.69
CA PRO A 79 -19.87 34.15 -31.44
C PRO A 79 -19.65 34.47 -29.94
N THR A 80 -18.68 35.33 -29.64
CA THR A 80 -18.30 35.70 -28.25
C THR A 80 -19.46 36.35 -27.47
N SER A 81 -20.37 37.03 -28.16
CA SER A 81 -21.58 37.62 -27.57
C SER A 81 -22.56 36.58 -27.02
N LEU A 82 -22.66 35.42 -27.67
CA LEU A 82 -23.52 34.32 -27.24
C LEU A 82 -22.95 33.62 -25.98
N ILE A 83 -21.63 33.44 -25.94
CA ILE A 83 -20.93 32.83 -24.80
C ILE A 83 -21.07 33.70 -23.56
N ASN A 84 -20.86 35.02 -23.70
CA ASN A 84 -21.00 35.95 -22.56
C ASN A 84 -22.44 36.01 -22.02
N ALA A 85 -23.45 35.96 -22.89
CA ALA A 85 -24.86 35.96 -22.47
C ALA A 85 -25.26 34.67 -21.72
N LEU A 86 -24.64 33.54 -22.08
CA LEU A 86 -24.86 32.25 -21.41
C LEU A 86 -24.07 32.13 -20.10
N ASP A 87 -22.82 32.61 -20.05
CA ASP A 87 -21.97 32.60 -18.84
C ASP A 87 -22.58 33.45 -17.70
N GLN A 88 -23.19 34.59 -18.06
CA GLN A 88 -23.93 35.45 -17.12
C GLN A 88 -25.19 34.79 -16.55
N ARG A 89 -25.77 33.83 -17.28
CA ARG A 89 -27.01 33.14 -16.89
C ARG A 89 -26.75 31.87 -16.06
N SER A 90 -25.56 31.28 -16.18
CA SER A 90 -25.15 30.06 -15.46
C SER A 90 -24.48 30.32 -14.11
N SER A 91 -24.17 31.56 -13.76
CA SER A 91 -23.54 31.91 -12.47
C SER A 91 -24.62 32.24 -11.41
N PRO A 92 -24.61 31.62 -10.21
CA PRO A 92 -25.59 31.91 -9.16
C PRO A 92 -25.37 33.31 -8.53
N PRO A 93 -26.41 33.98 -8.00
CA PRO A 93 -26.29 35.32 -7.45
C PRO A 93 -25.88 35.27 -5.97
N SER A 94 -24.57 35.19 -5.69
CA SER A 94 -24.07 35.56 -4.35
C SER A 94 -22.57 35.86 -4.35
N LEU A 95 -22.23 37.02 -3.78
CA LEU A 95 -20.90 37.58 -3.50
C LEU A 95 -20.22 38.34 -4.65
N MET A 96 -20.69 39.57 -4.87
CA MET A 96 -19.87 40.66 -5.38
C MET A 96 -19.79 41.75 -4.30
N PRO A 97 -18.60 42.33 -4.05
CA PRO A 97 -18.47 43.77 -3.94
C PRO A 97 -18.05 44.34 -5.31
N SER A 98 -18.75 45.40 -5.69
CA SER A 98 -18.58 46.20 -6.89
C SER A 98 -17.12 46.60 -7.18
N SER A 99 -16.59 46.27 -8.36
CA SER A 99 -15.84 47.20 -9.23
C SER A 99 -15.35 46.51 -10.51
N MET A 100 -15.39 47.28 -11.61
CA MET A 100 -14.88 47.03 -12.97
C MET A 100 -15.83 46.40 -14.01
N PRO A 101 -15.95 46.99 -15.22
CA PRO A 101 -16.65 46.37 -16.33
C PRO A 101 -15.84 45.16 -16.80
N ALA A 102 -16.43 43.97 -16.76
CA ALA A 102 -15.82 42.74 -17.24
C ALA A 102 -15.37 42.93 -18.71
N SER A 103 -14.07 42.83 -18.93
CA SER A 103 -13.47 42.89 -20.26
C SER A 103 -14.01 41.74 -21.12
N THR A 104 -14.40 42.06 -22.35
CA THR A 104 -14.76 41.07 -23.36
C THR A 104 -13.61 40.07 -23.51
N PRO A 105 -13.84 38.75 -23.41
CA PRO A 105 -12.79 37.76 -23.63
C PRO A 105 -12.40 37.79 -25.11
N SER A 106 -11.32 38.50 -25.44
CA SER A 106 -10.85 38.66 -26.82
C SER A 106 -9.95 37.50 -27.28
N SER A 107 -9.46 36.67 -26.36
CA SER A 107 -8.58 35.54 -26.67
C SER A 107 -9.34 34.22 -26.81
N HIS A 108 -8.89 33.38 -27.75
CA HIS A 108 -9.43 32.04 -27.99
C HIS A 108 -9.41 31.18 -26.71
N ALA A 109 -8.35 31.31 -25.91
CA ALA A 109 -8.22 30.62 -24.63
C ALA A 109 -9.32 31.03 -23.63
N ALA A 110 -9.61 32.32 -23.49
CA ALA A 110 -10.68 32.80 -22.60
C ALA A 110 -12.07 32.34 -23.06
N LYS A 111 -12.29 32.30 -24.38
CA LYS A 111 -13.51 31.78 -25.00
C LYS A 111 -13.69 30.28 -24.76
N SER A 112 -12.60 29.51 -24.86
CA SER A 112 -12.60 28.08 -24.56
C SER A 112 -12.90 27.80 -23.09
N ALA A 113 -12.37 28.59 -22.16
CA ALA A 113 -12.61 28.44 -20.73
C ALA A 113 -14.05 28.77 -20.34
N ALA A 114 -14.63 29.85 -20.89
CA ALA A 114 -16.04 30.18 -20.69
C ALA A 114 -16.96 29.07 -21.26
N MET A 115 -16.63 28.52 -22.43
CA MET A 115 -17.40 27.44 -23.05
C MET A 115 -17.32 26.12 -22.26
N ARG A 116 -16.17 25.78 -21.66
CA ARG A 116 -16.02 24.62 -20.76
C ARG A 116 -16.86 24.77 -19.49
N ARG A 117 -16.92 25.97 -18.91
CA ARG A 117 -17.73 26.29 -17.74
C ARG A 117 -19.22 26.19 -18.01
N ILE A 118 -19.70 26.77 -19.12
CA ILE A 118 -21.12 26.72 -19.53
C ILE A 118 -21.56 25.27 -19.79
N LEU A 119 -20.68 24.45 -20.37
CA LEU A 119 -20.95 23.02 -20.63
C LEU A 119 -20.72 22.13 -19.40
N GLY A 120 -20.30 22.70 -18.27
CA GLY A 120 -20.09 21.99 -17.01
C GLY A 120 -18.96 20.95 -17.06
N LEU A 121 -17.98 21.11 -17.96
CA LEU A 121 -16.87 20.17 -18.15
C LEU A 121 -15.80 20.29 -17.05
N ASP A 122 -15.81 21.37 -16.27
CA ASP A 122 -14.87 21.61 -15.17
C ASP A 122 -15.32 21.02 -13.82
N HIS A 123 -16.54 20.47 -13.73
CA HIS A 123 -17.12 19.99 -12.47
C HIS A 123 -17.60 18.53 -12.66
N SER A 124 -17.22 17.65 -11.73
CA SER A 124 -17.50 16.20 -11.81
C SER A 124 -18.99 15.81 -11.81
N ASN A 125 -19.89 16.76 -11.51
CA ASN A 125 -21.36 16.58 -11.50
C ASN A 125 -22.10 17.44 -12.56
N GLY A 126 -21.44 17.90 -13.63
CA GLY A 126 -22.03 18.76 -14.66
C GLY A 126 -23.03 18.06 -15.61
N MET A 127 -23.86 18.84 -16.31
CA MET A 127 -24.93 18.36 -17.21
C MET A 127 -24.48 17.37 -18.31
N MET A 128 -23.21 17.38 -18.71
CA MET A 128 -22.62 16.40 -19.63
C MET A 128 -22.56 14.98 -19.02
N ALA A 129 -22.44 14.83 -17.69
CA ALA A 129 -22.55 13.54 -17.01
C ALA A 129 -23.95 12.96 -17.18
N SER A 130 -25.01 13.79 -17.10
CA SER A 130 -26.40 13.35 -17.35
C SER A 130 -26.66 12.99 -18.82
N VAL A 131 -26.01 13.66 -19.77
CA VAL A 131 -26.11 13.35 -21.21
C VAL A 131 -25.29 12.11 -21.58
N LEU A 132 -24.13 11.91 -20.96
CA LEU A 132 -23.36 10.67 -21.04
C LEU A 132 -24.12 9.51 -20.39
N GLN A 133 -24.74 9.71 -19.23
CA GLN A 133 -25.59 8.73 -18.54
C GLN A 133 -26.87 8.42 -19.35
N ALA A 134 -27.44 9.40 -20.05
CA ALA A 134 -28.53 9.19 -21.00
C ALA A 134 -28.06 8.45 -22.27
N ARG A 135 -26.84 8.70 -22.76
CA ARG A 135 -26.21 7.92 -23.84
C ARG A 135 -25.95 6.47 -23.40
N THR A 136 -25.48 6.23 -22.18
CA THR A 136 -25.28 4.87 -21.63
C THR A 136 -26.62 4.13 -21.47
N ARG A 137 -27.71 4.85 -21.14
CA ARG A 137 -29.08 4.31 -21.16
C ARG A 137 -29.59 4.03 -22.58
N ALA A 138 -29.29 4.89 -23.55
CA ALA A 138 -29.66 4.68 -24.95
C ALA A 138 -28.91 3.48 -25.58
N PHE A 139 -27.64 3.27 -25.23
CA PHE A 139 -26.87 2.08 -25.60
C PHE A 139 -27.32 0.82 -24.82
N SER A 140 -27.98 0.95 -23.66
CA SER A 140 -28.61 -0.20 -22.98
C SER A 140 -29.89 -0.67 -23.70
N VAL A 141 -30.63 0.24 -24.35
CA VAL A 141 -31.87 -0.11 -25.07
C VAL A 141 -31.58 -0.69 -26.46
N THR A 142 -30.49 -0.28 -27.13
CA THR A 142 -30.07 -0.84 -28.43
C THR A 142 -29.03 -1.96 -28.32
N GLY A 143 -28.26 -2.04 -27.24
CA GLY A 143 -27.30 -3.12 -26.96
C GLY A 143 -27.96 -4.47 -26.65
N GLY A 144 -29.23 -4.46 -26.22
CA GLY A 144 -30.05 -5.66 -26.04
C GLY A 144 -30.31 -6.43 -27.35
N ALA A 145 -30.23 -5.76 -28.50
CA ALA A 145 -30.35 -6.39 -29.82
C ALA A 145 -29.01 -6.92 -30.38
N LEU A 146 -27.89 -6.58 -29.75
CA LEU A 146 -26.51 -6.90 -30.19
C LEU A 146 -25.71 -7.73 -29.17
N GLY A 147 -26.35 -8.21 -28.10
CA GLY A 147 -25.74 -9.17 -27.15
C GLY A 147 -24.67 -8.58 -26.20
N LEU A 148 -24.50 -7.25 -26.15
CA LEU A 148 -23.61 -6.60 -25.19
C LEU A 148 -24.37 -6.29 -23.90
N LYS A 149 -24.58 -7.30 -23.05
CA LYS A 149 -25.03 -7.08 -21.67
C LYS A 149 -23.92 -6.33 -20.93
N LEU A 150 -24.23 -5.14 -20.41
CA LEU A 150 -23.40 -4.54 -19.37
C LEU A 150 -23.55 -5.44 -18.14
N ASP A 151 -22.49 -6.16 -17.78
CA ASP A 151 -22.52 -7.10 -16.66
C ASP A 151 -22.85 -6.34 -15.37
N SER A 152 -24.12 -6.40 -14.95
CA SER A 152 -24.61 -5.78 -13.71
C SER A 152 -23.88 -6.31 -12.45
N GLN A 153 -23.14 -7.40 -12.60
CA GLN A 153 -22.36 -8.06 -11.57
C GLN A 153 -20.88 -7.69 -11.57
N ARG A 154 -20.41 -6.94 -12.59
CA ARG A 154 -18.99 -6.56 -12.70
C ARG A 154 -18.67 -5.49 -11.66
N PRO A 155 -17.71 -5.71 -10.74
CA PRO A 155 -17.30 -4.69 -9.79
C PRO A 155 -16.72 -3.44 -10.47
N PRO A 156 -16.71 -2.29 -9.78
CA PRO A 156 -16.14 -1.07 -10.32
C PRO A 156 -14.62 -1.20 -10.56
N GLY A 157 -14.18 -0.77 -11.75
CA GLY A 157 -12.77 -0.62 -12.08
C GLY A 157 -12.22 0.75 -11.70
N LEU A 158 -10.90 0.92 -11.73
CA LEU A 158 -10.24 2.21 -11.52
C LEU A 158 -9.64 2.74 -12.82
N GLY A 159 -9.94 3.98 -13.18
CA GLY A 159 -9.37 4.62 -14.36
C GLY A 159 -7.86 4.81 -14.22
N ASN A 160 -7.10 4.43 -15.25
CA ASN A 160 -5.66 4.65 -15.28
C ASN A 160 -5.38 6.05 -15.85
N ARG A 161 -4.78 6.93 -15.03
CA ARG A 161 -4.26 8.23 -15.48
C ARG A 161 -2.75 8.14 -15.40
N ASP A 162 -2.09 8.08 -16.56
CA ASP A 162 -0.63 8.12 -16.70
C ASP A 162 0.06 7.11 -15.76
N ASN A 163 0.11 5.83 -16.13
CA ASN A 163 0.86 4.79 -15.40
C ASN A 163 0.50 4.58 -13.91
N SER A 164 -0.69 5.01 -13.47
CA SER A 164 -1.20 4.86 -12.09
C SER A 164 -1.59 3.44 -11.67
N CYS A 165 -1.30 2.41 -12.48
CA CYS A 165 -1.67 1.02 -12.19
C CYS A 165 -1.13 0.49 -10.85
N TYR A 166 0.05 0.96 -10.41
CA TYR A 166 0.63 0.62 -9.11
C TYR A 166 -0.30 1.08 -7.97
N GLN A 167 -0.87 2.30 -8.06
CA GLN A 167 -1.81 2.83 -7.07
C GLN A 167 -3.13 2.07 -7.11
N ASN A 168 -3.68 1.90 -8.31
CA ASN A 168 -4.97 1.23 -8.50
C ASN A 168 -4.94 -0.19 -7.95
N SER A 169 -3.85 -0.93 -8.18
CA SER A 169 -3.72 -2.31 -7.70
C SER A 169 -3.67 -2.40 -6.17
N ILE A 170 -2.97 -1.49 -5.50
CA ILE A 170 -2.88 -1.43 -4.03
C ILE A 170 -4.20 -0.97 -3.42
N LEU A 171 -4.84 0.04 -3.97
CA LEU A 171 -6.15 0.52 -3.50
C LEU A 171 -7.21 -0.59 -3.58
N GLN A 172 -7.21 -1.36 -4.67
CA GLN A 172 -8.06 -2.54 -4.79
C GLN A 172 -7.70 -3.61 -3.76
N GLY A 173 -6.40 -3.85 -3.52
CA GLY A 173 -5.94 -4.79 -2.48
C GLY A 173 -6.40 -4.39 -1.08
N LEU A 174 -6.20 -3.13 -0.68
CA LEU A 174 -6.63 -2.59 0.61
C LEU A 174 -8.16 -2.61 0.77
N ALA A 175 -8.90 -2.34 -0.30
CA ALA A 175 -10.37 -2.38 -0.30
C ALA A 175 -10.94 -3.81 -0.10
N SER A 176 -10.11 -4.85 -0.22
CA SER A 176 -10.50 -6.24 0.04
C SER A 176 -10.41 -6.66 1.51
N LEU A 177 -9.73 -5.87 2.34
CA LEU A 177 -9.53 -6.14 3.77
C LEU A 177 -10.78 -5.72 4.55
N SER A 178 -11.39 -6.65 5.29
CA SER A 178 -12.62 -6.34 6.05
C SER A 178 -12.40 -5.40 7.24
N PRO A 179 -11.30 -5.48 8.03
CA PRO A 179 -11.13 -4.61 9.20
C PRO A 179 -10.68 -3.18 8.87
N PHE A 180 -10.18 -2.97 7.65
CA PHE A 180 -9.53 -1.72 7.25
C PHE A 180 -10.50 -0.51 7.15
N PRO A 181 -11.72 -0.64 6.58
CA PRO A 181 -12.72 0.44 6.61
C PRO A 181 -13.09 0.90 8.02
N ASP A 182 -13.20 -0.02 8.98
CA ASP A 182 -13.54 0.27 10.38
C ASP A 182 -12.40 0.98 11.10
N TYR A 183 -11.15 0.62 10.79
CA TYR A 183 -9.97 1.35 11.22
C TYR A 183 -10.01 2.80 10.73
N LEU A 184 -10.21 3.02 9.43
CA LEU A 184 -10.28 4.37 8.86
C LEU A 184 -11.43 5.19 9.48
N ALA A 185 -12.59 4.57 9.72
CA ALA A 185 -13.70 5.23 10.42
C ALA A 185 -13.33 5.64 11.85
N SER A 186 -12.56 4.81 12.55
CA SER A 186 -12.09 5.10 13.91
C SER A 186 -11.02 6.19 13.94
N CYS A 187 -10.15 6.25 12.93
CA CYS A 187 -9.21 7.35 12.74
C CYS A 187 -9.94 8.68 12.54
N LEU A 188 -10.98 8.72 11.69
CA LEU A 188 -11.74 9.95 11.43
C LEU A 188 -12.43 10.50 12.68
N LYS A 189 -13.02 9.64 13.52
CA LYS A 189 -13.59 10.06 14.82
C LYS A 189 -12.57 10.75 15.72
N SER A 190 -11.29 10.41 15.58
CA SER A 190 -10.20 11.00 16.36
C SER A 190 -9.70 12.34 15.76
N ILE A 191 -10.03 12.63 14.51
CA ILE A 191 -9.53 13.76 13.71
C ILE A 191 -10.56 14.92 13.63
N GLU A 192 -11.80 14.73 14.12
CA GLU A 192 -12.92 15.69 14.04
C GLU A 192 -12.71 17.10 14.67
N SER A 193 -11.50 17.46 15.10
CA SER A 193 -11.12 18.81 15.51
C SER A 193 -10.22 19.51 14.47
N GLN A 194 -10.84 20.29 13.58
CA GLN A 194 -10.28 21.42 12.82
C GLN A 194 -9.18 21.11 11.76
N ASP A 195 -9.57 20.81 10.52
CA ASP A 195 -8.92 21.39 9.32
C ASP A 195 -9.80 21.12 8.07
N ASP A 196 -10.04 22.13 7.23
CA ASP A 196 -10.80 22.02 5.97
C ASP A 196 -10.02 21.30 4.84
N ASN A 197 -8.83 20.77 5.16
CA ASN A 197 -8.04 19.97 4.23
C ASN A 197 -8.55 18.52 4.24
N LYS A 198 -9.03 18.06 3.08
CA LYS A 198 -9.47 16.68 2.84
C LYS A 198 -8.39 15.70 3.29
N ASP A 199 -8.64 15.01 4.39
CA ASP A 199 -7.74 14.01 4.93
C ASP A 199 -7.60 12.81 3.98
N ILE A 200 -6.40 12.25 3.93
CA ILE A 200 -6.10 11.04 3.14
C ILE A 200 -6.94 9.88 3.65
N ALA A 201 -7.10 9.74 4.97
CA ALA A 201 -7.91 8.69 5.57
C ALA A 201 -9.39 8.79 5.16
N GLN A 202 -9.93 10.01 5.11
CA GLN A 202 -11.31 10.26 4.68
C GLN A 202 -11.49 9.87 3.21
N THR A 203 -10.61 10.39 2.35
CA THR A 203 -10.67 10.17 0.90
C THR A 203 -10.52 8.68 0.57
N LEU A 204 -9.64 7.98 1.29
CA LEU A 204 -9.43 6.55 1.14
C LEU A 204 -10.66 5.75 1.58
N ARG A 205 -11.28 6.11 2.71
CA ARG A 205 -12.49 5.45 3.20
C ARG A 205 -13.65 5.60 2.22
N GLU A 206 -13.86 6.81 1.69
CA GLU A 206 -14.89 7.08 0.68
C GLU A 206 -14.65 6.23 -0.58
N LEU A 207 -13.40 6.21 -1.08
CA LEU A 207 -13.06 5.40 -2.26
C LEU A 207 -13.26 3.90 -2.02
N ILE A 208 -12.87 3.38 -0.86
CA ILE A 208 -13.06 1.95 -0.52
C ILE A 208 -14.56 1.63 -0.43
N SER A 209 -15.35 2.53 0.17
CA SER A 209 -16.81 2.39 0.21
C SER A 209 -17.40 2.36 -1.20
N ASP A 210 -16.98 3.25 -2.08
CA ASP A 210 -17.47 3.31 -3.47
C ASP A 210 -17.06 2.07 -4.28
N LEU A 211 -15.86 1.52 -4.02
CA LEU A 211 -15.35 0.31 -4.66
C LEU A 211 -16.08 -0.96 -4.22
N ASN A 212 -16.62 -0.96 -3.00
CA ASN A 212 -17.35 -2.09 -2.43
C ASN A 212 -18.87 -1.96 -2.58
N ASP A 213 -19.37 -0.80 -3.05
CA ASP A 213 -20.79 -0.57 -3.28
C ASP A 213 -21.26 -1.20 -4.61
N VAL A 214 -22.26 -2.08 -4.49
CA VAL A 214 -22.95 -2.76 -5.59
C VAL A 214 -23.57 -1.76 -6.58
N SER A 215 -23.94 -0.56 -6.14
CA SER A 215 -24.53 0.48 -6.99
C SER A 215 -23.58 1.01 -8.08
N ASN A 216 -22.27 0.85 -7.85
CA ASN A 216 -21.20 1.27 -8.75
C ASN A 216 -20.73 0.15 -9.69
N ASN A 217 -21.36 -1.03 -9.65
CA ASN A 217 -21.05 -2.12 -10.57
C ASN A 217 -21.16 -1.67 -12.04
N GLY A 218 -20.20 -2.11 -12.85
CA GLY A 218 -20.06 -1.79 -14.26
C GLY A 218 -19.49 -0.40 -14.55
N ARG A 219 -19.17 0.40 -13.53
CA ARG A 219 -18.58 1.74 -13.68
C ARG A 219 -17.07 1.71 -13.55
N THR A 220 -16.44 2.77 -14.06
CA THR A 220 -15.03 3.08 -13.83
C THR A 220 -14.95 4.29 -12.92
N LEU A 221 -14.40 4.11 -11.72
CA LEU A 221 -14.15 5.18 -10.76
C LEU A 221 -12.77 5.78 -11.00
N TRP A 222 -12.55 7.01 -10.55
CA TRP A 222 -11.26 7.69 -10.71
C TRP A 222 -10.67 8.00 -9.34
N THR A 223 -9.39 7.63 -9.15
CA THR A 223 -8.67 7.91 -7.90
C THR A 223 -8.57 9.43 -7.68
N PRO A 224 -9.02 9.95 -6.51
CA PRO A 224 -8.85 11.35 -6.15
C PRO A 224 -7.39 11.79 -6.15
N SER A 225 -7.12 13.07 -6.43
CA SER A 225 -5.75 13.61 -6.49
C SER A 225 -5.02 13.55 -5.16
N VAL A 226 -5.74 13.55 -4.04
CA VAL A 226 -5.17 13.47 -2.68
C VAL A 226 -4.45 12.12 -2.46
N LEU A 227 -4.98 11.04 -3.04
CA LEU A 227 -4.36 9.71 -2.97
C LEU A 227 -3.20 9.54 -3.97
N LYS A 228 -2.91 10.56 -4.79
CA LYS A 228 -1.79 10.55 -5.75
C LYS A 228 -0.57 11.23 -5.13
N SER A 229 0.03 10.57 -4.14
CA SER A 229 1.17 11.12 -3.41
C SER A 229 2.52 10.97 -4.14
N MET A 230 2.57 10.55 -5.41
CA MET A 230 3.80 10.34 -6.19
C MET A 230 3.64 10.78 -7.65
N SER A 231 4.77 10.92 -8.38
CA SER A 231 4.72 11.37 -9.77
C SER A 231 3.93 10.40 -10.63
N THR A 232 3.03 10.93 -11.46
CA THR A 232 2.22 10.14 -12.40
C THR A 232 2.92 9.95 -13.75
N TRP A 233 4.07 10.58 -13.96
CA TRP A 233 4.74 10.56 -15.27
C TRP A 233 5.74 9.40 -15.36
N GLN A 234 6.15 8.83 -14.23
CA GLN A 234 7.04 7.68 -14.14
C GLN A 234 6.31 6.49 -13.51
N GLN A 235 6.63 5.27 -13.94
CA GLN A 235 6.19 4.07 -13.22
C GLN A 235 6.89 4.04 -11.85
N GLN A 236 6.15 3.68 -10.81
CA GLN A 236 6.63 3.64 -9.43
C GLN A 236 6.39 2.25 -8.84
N ASP A 237 7.05 1.98 -7.72
CA ASP A 237 6.85 0.74 -6.98
C ASP A 237 5.53 0.78 -6.19
N ALA A 238 4.74 -0.29 -6.32
CA ALA A 238 3.48 -0.44 -5.61
C ALA A 238 3.70 -0.63 -4.09
N GLN A 239 4.80 -1.24 -3.66
CA GLN A 239 5.11 -1.40 -2.23
C GLN A 239 5.55 -0.08 -1.58
N GLU A 240 6.25 0.78 -2.32
CA GLU A 240 6.59 2.13 -1.87
C GLU A 240 5.32 2.96 -1.68
N TYR A 241 4.39 2.90 -2.65
CA TYR A 241 3.09 3.56 -2.53
C TYR A 241 2.28 3.07 -1.32
N TYR A 242 2.24 1.76 -1.09
CA TYR A 242 1.59 1.16 0.07
C TYR A 242 2.15 1.72 1.38
N SER A 243 3.47 1.74 1.52
CA SER A 243 4.13 2.20 2.75
C SER A 243 3.89 3.70 2.98
N LYS A 244 4.05 4.50 1.92
CA LYS A 244 3.79 5.94 1.97
C LYS A 244 2.36 6.27 2.36
N MET A 245 1.38 5.54 1.83
CA MET A 245 -0.02 5.74 2.17
C MET A 245 -0.29 5.49 3.66
N LEU A 246 0.25 4.40 4.22
CA LEU A 246 0.10 4.12 5.65
C LEU A 246 0.81 5.16 6.51
N ASP A 247 2.03 5.57 6.14
CA ASP A 247 2.77 6.62 6.84
C ASP A 247 2.01 7.95 6.84
N ASP A 248 1.35 8.30 5.73
CA ASP A 248 0.58 9.54 5.63
C ASP A 248 -0.69 9.50 6.50
N ILE A 249 -1.33 8.32 6.63
CA ILE A 249 -2.45 8.10 7.56
C ILE A 249 -1.97 8.23 9.01
N ASP A 250 -0.86 7.58 9.36
CA ASP A 250 -0.31 7.60 10.72
C ASP A 250 0.16 9.01 11.11
N LYS A 251 0.75 9.77 10.18
CA LYS A 251 1.08 11.19 10.38
C LYS A 251 -0.17 12.05 10.61
N GLY A 252 -1.24 11.80 9.83
CA GLY A 252 -2.52 12.48 10.02
C GLY A 252 -3.10 12.25 11.42
N LEU A 253 -3.08 10.99 11.87
CA LEU A 253 -3.53 10.59 13.21
C LEU A 253 -2.66 11.20 14.32
N ALA A 254 -1.33 11.14 14.18
CA ALA A 254 -0.39 11.70 15.15
C ALA A 254 -0.57 13.23 15.29
N LYS A 255 -0.77 13.94 14.17
CA LYS A 255 -1.06 15.38 14.17
C LYS A 255 -2.36 15.68 14.94
N ALA A 256 -3.42 14.94 14.67
CA ALA A 256 -4.71 15.11 15.35
C ALA A 256 -4.64 14.81 16.85
N MET A 257 -3.90 13.78 17.27
CA MET A 257 -3.69 13.49 18.69
C MET A 257 -2.86 14.57 19.39
N ALA A 258 -1.85 15.11 18.72
CA ALA A 258 -1.05 16.20 19.25
C ALA A 258 -1.87 17.49 19.43
N THR A 259 -2.75 17.83 18.47
CA THR A 259 -3.64 18.99 18.59
C THR A 259 -4.71 18.79 19.66
N SER A 260 -5.28 17.58 19.78
CA SER A 260 -6.27 17.27 20.82
C SER A 260 -5.68 17.36 22.23
N ARG A 261 -4.43 16.88 22.43
CA ARG A 261 -3.68 17.05 23.69
C ARG A 261 -3.43 18.52 24.04
N ARG A 262 -3.18 19.39 23.04
CA ARG A 262 -3.02 20.85 23.27
C ARG A 262 -4.30 21.52 23.73
N HIS A 263 -5.48 21.02 23.35
CA HIS A 263 -6.76 21.61 23.76
C HIS A 263 -7.26 21.13 25.12
N GLN A 264 -6.71 20.03 25.68
CA GLN A 264 -7.13 19.48 26.99
C GLN A 264 -6.26 19.92 28.18
N GLY A 265 -5.22 20.73 27.96
CA GLY A 265 -4.39 21.33 29.02
C GLY A 265 -4.34 22.84 28.86
N PHE A 266 -4.81 23.57 29.88
CA PHE A 266 -4.89 25.02 29.99
C PHE A 266 -3.68 25.81 29.43
N GLU A 267 -3.96 27.03 28.98
CA GLU A 267 -3.01 28.12 28.79
C GLU A 267 -1.94 28.15 29.89
N ASN A 268 -0.67 28.19 29.51
CA ASN A 268 0.25 29.14 30.15
C ASN A 268 1.49 29.41 29.29
N ASP A 269 1.52 30.69 28.92
CA ASP A 269 2.65 31.60 28.79
C ASP A 269 3.67 31.46 27.65
N GLN A 270 3.79 32.60 26.99
CA GLN A 270 4.82 32.92 26.02
C GLN A 270 6.15 33.04 26.75
N SER A 271 7.08 32.14 26.48
CA SER A 271 8.49 32.47 26.57
C SER A 271 9.21 31.81 25.40
N GLU A 272 9.57 32.64 24.44
CA GLU A 272 10.69 32.39 23.54
C GLU A 272 11.90 32.03 24.40
N ASP A 273 12.46 30.84 24.23
CA ASP A 273 13.86 30.60 24.53
C ASP A 273 14.43 29.66 23.46
N GLU A 274 15.31 30.24 22.64
CA GLU A 274 16.21 29.55 21.76
C GLU A 274 17.29 28.77 22.56
N LEU A 275 17.92 27.82 21.86
CA LEU A 275 19.13 27.05 22.21
C LEU A 275 18.95 25.79 23.09
N ALA A 276 18.99 24.62 22.45
CA ALA A 276 20.27 23.91 22.29
C ALA A 276 20.09 22.73 21.31
N GLY A 277 20.92 22.71 20.28
CA GLY A 277 20.90 21.68 19.24
C GLY A 277 21.27 20.30 19.77
N SER A 278 20.51 19.29 19.34
CA SER A 278 21.02 17.95 19.16
C SER A 278 20.89 17.61 17.68
N GLN A 279 22.00 17.82 16.96
CA GLN A 279 22.25 17.16 15.70
C GLN A 279 22.40 15.67 16.02
N CYS A 280 21.41 14.87 15.64
CA CYS A 280 21.59 13.43 15.51
C CYS A 280 21.25 13.06 14.06
N SER A 281 22.13 12.25 13.52
CA SER A 281 22.37 12.00 12.10
C SER A 281 21.20 11.37 11.37
N ASP A 282 21.08 11.84 10.14
CA ASP A 282 20.38 11.25 8.99
C ASP A 282 21.00 9.88 8.67
N ASP A 283 20.42 8.79 9.18
CA ASP A 283 20.65 7.43 8.70
C ASP A 283 19.47 6.50 9.06
N SER A 284 18.67 6.18 8.05
CA SER A 284 17.86 4.97 7.90
C SER A 284 16.87 4.53 9.01
N GLY A 285 15.57 4.65 8.70
CA GLY A 285 14.58 3.59 8.99
C GLY A 285 13.72 3.71 10.26
N TYR A 286 12.40 3.83 10.04
CA TYR A 286 11.30 3.35 10.88
C TYR A 286 11.40 3.66 12.39
N HIS A 287 11.08 4.89 12.77
CA HIS A 287 10.77 5.21 14.17
C HIS A 287 9.34 5.77 14.24
N THR A 288 8.35 4.89 14.33
CA THR A 288 7.06 5.25 14.92
C THR A 288 7.31 5.62 16.38
N GLY A 289 7.09 6.89 16.71
CA GLY A 289 7.42 7.48 18.01
C GLY A 289 6.84 6.68 19.18
N ARG A 290 7.71 6.34 20.13
CA ARG A 290 7.37 5.80 21.46
C ARG A 290 6.27 6.64 22.12
N LEU A 291 5.11 6.01 22.36
CA LEU A 291 4.17 6.40 23.40
C LEU A 291 4.13 5.29 24.45
N THR A 292 5.16 5.23 25.29
CA THR A 292 5.13 4.46 26.54
C THR A 292 5.43 5.39 27.70
N GLY A 293 4.39 6.08 28.18
CA GLY A 293 4.30 6.62 29.52
C GLY A 293 3.09 5.97 30.21
N PRO A 294 3.18 5.53 31.47
CA PRO A 294 2.08 4.89 32.16
C PRO A 294 1.11 5.96 32.67
N GLY A 295 -0.02 6.14 31.99
CA GLY A 295 -1.12 6.98 32.46
C GLY A 295 -1.81 7.77 31.34
N ALA A 296 -3.11 7.52 31.18
CA ALA A 296 -4.06 8.14 30.24
C ALA A 296 -4.09 7.56 28.81
N GLU A 297 -4.63 6.34 28.68
CA GLU A 297 -5.10 5.78 27.41
C GLU A 297 -6.38 6.49 26.92
N ALA A 298 -6.24 7.53 26.10
CA ALA A 298 -7.17 7.70 25.00
C ALA A 298 -6.72 6.69 23.92
N LYS A 299 -7.34 5.50 23.87
CA LYS A 299 -6.94 4.40 22.98
C LYS A 299 -7.02 4.87 21.52
N ALA A 300 -5.87 5.21 20.95
CA ALA A 300 -5.71 5.34 19.52
C ALA A 300 -6.26 4.09 18.82
N PRO A 301 -7.00 4.23 17.71
CA PRO A 301 -7.37 3.08 16.92
C PRO A 301 -6.10 2.38 16.44
N ARG A 302 -5.97 1.08 16.69
CA ARG A 302 -4.82 0.30 16.23
C ARG A 302 -4.97 -0.02 14.76
N ASN A 303 -3.88 0.10 14.00
CA ASN A 303 -3.86 -0.26 12.60
C ASN A 303 -4.01 -1.81 12.46
N PRO A 304 -5.01 -2.31 11.72
CA PRO A 304 -5.26 -3.75 11.57
C PRO A 304 -4.13 -4.47 10.82
N LEU A 305 -3.34 -3.74 10.02
CA LEU A 305 -2.17 -4.26 9.32
C LEU A 305 -0.93 -4.33 10.22
N GLU A 306 -0.97 -3.73 11.43
CA GLU A 306 0.18 -3.64 12.33
C GLU A 306 0.32 -4.86 13.23
N GLY A 307 1.41 -5.61 13.02
CA GLY A 307 1.89 -6.68 13.88
C GLY A 307 3.16 -6.28 14.65
N LEU A 308 3.66 -7.18 15.50
CA LEU A 308 4.94 -7.05 16.19
C LEU A 308 5.85 -8.23 15.86
N LEU A 309 7.09 -7.94 15.51
CA LEU A 309 8.18 -8.91 15.44
C LEU A 309 8.94 -8.90 16.77
N ALA A 310 9.37 -10.07 17.25
CA ALA A 310 10.36 -10.17 18.31
C ALA A 310 11.73 -10.48 17.71
N GLN A 311 12.71 -9.66 18.03
CA GLN A 311 14.11 -9.87 17.69
C GLN A 311 14.90 -10.29 18.93
N ARG A 312 15.60 -11.42 18.84
CA ARG A 312 16.57 -11.86 19.84
C ARG A 312 17.98 -11.74 19.28
N VAL A 313 18.86 -11.07 20.03
CA VAL A 313 20.30 -11.05 19.76
C VAL A 313 21.01 -11.55 21.02
N ALA A 314 21.73 -12.65 20.90
CA ALA A 314 22.36 -13.31 22.04
C ALA A 314 23.77 -13.79 21.73
N CYS A 315 24.68 -13.69 22.70
CA CYS A 315 26.04 -14.19 22.55
C CYS A 315 26.07 -15.71 22.69
N VAL A 316 26.66 -16.40 21.72
CA VAL A 316 26.74 -17.88 21.73
C VAL A 316 27.76 -18.40 22.75
N ALA A 317 28.73 -17.58 23.13
CA ALA A 317 29.80 -17.96 24.05
C ALA A 317 29.43 -17.77 25.53
N CYS A 318 28.80 -16.64 25.90
CA CYS A 318 28.42 -16.36 27.29
C CYS A 318 26.92 -16.43 27.56
N GLY A 319 26.06 -16.56 26.54
CA GLY A 319 24.61 -16.60 26.70
C GLY A 319 23.93 -15.25 26.91
N HIS A 320 24.69 -14.17 27.12
CA HIS A 320 24.12 -12.85 27.40
C HIS A 320 23.29 -12.29 26.22
N SER A 321 22.13 -11.72 26.54
CA SER A 321 21.20 -11.07 25.62
C SER A 321 20.46 -9.92 26.31
N ASP A 322 20.16 -8.84 25.58
CA ASP A 322 19.41 -7.67 26.07
C ASP A 322 17.88 -7.92 26.13
N GLY A 323 17.45 -9.19 26.08
CA GLY A 323 16.06 -9.59 25.97
C GLY A 323 15.51 -9.55 24.53
N LEU A 324 14.18 -9.58 24.41
CA LEU A 324 13.48 -9.52 23.13
C LEU A 324 13.14 -8.08 22.78
N SER A 325 13.65 -7.60 21.65
CA SER A 325 13.27 -6.31 21.08
C SER A 325 12.00 -6.47 20.25
N MET A 326 10.95 -5.69 20.57
CA MET A 326 9.69 -5.70 19.83
C MET A 326 9.70 -4.63 18.74
N ILE A 327 9.51 -5.02 17.49
CA ILE A 327 9.58 -4.14 16.31
C ILE A 327 8.22 -4.18 15.60
N PRO A 328 7.51 -3.05 15.45
CA PRO A 328 6.26 -3.03 14.70
C PRO A 328 6.51 -3.23 13.21
N PHE A 329 5.58 -3.90 12.54
CA PHE A 329 5.60 -4.08 11.09
C PHE A 329 4.18 -3.98 10.53
N ASN A 330 4.07 -3.47 9.31
CA ASN A 330 2.81 -3.41 8.55
C ASN A 330 2.82 -4.29 7.29
N CYS A 331 3.99 -4.85 6.94
CA CYS A 331 4.19 -5.70 5.77
C CYS A 331 5.41 -6.59 5.96
N LEU A 332 5.26 -7.89 5.70
CA LEU A 332 6.39 -8.83 5.67
C LEU A 332 7.01 -8.84 4.27
N THR A 333 8.21 -8.28 4.13
CA THR A 333 8.95 -8.32 2.87
C THR A 333 9.85 -9.55 2.83
N LEU A 334 9.52 -10.49 1.95
CA LEU A 334 10.23 -11.77 1.79
C LEU A 334 11.12 -11.74 0.56
N SER A 335 12.41 -12.02 0.75
CA SER A 335 13.39 -12.05 -0.33
C SER A 335 13.38 -13.39 -1.08
N LEU A 336 13.58 -13.32 -2.40
CA LEU A 336 13.76 -14.48 -3.26
C LEU A 336 15.23 -14.65 -3.61
N ASP A 337 15.79 -15.82 -3.27
CA ASP A 337 17.17 -16.16 -3.62
C ASP A 337 17.30 -16.38 -5.14
N LEU A 338 18.51 -16.44 -5.69
CA LEU A 338 18.70 -16.77 -7.12
C LEU A 338 18.84 -18.28 -7.37
N ASP A 339 19.03 -19.07 -6.32
CA ASP A 339 19.43 -20.48 -6.44
C ASP A 339 18.27 -21.43 -6.73
N LYS A 340 17.02 -21.07 -6.42
CA LYS A 340 15.86 -21.94 -6.63
C LYS A 340 15.02 -21.45 -7.81
N THR A 341 14.47 -22.42 -8.55
CA THR A 341 13.59 -22.17 -9.69
C THR A 341 12.13 -22.01 -9.29
N ARG A 342 11.74 -22.43 -8.08
CA ARG A 342 10.38 -22.34 -7.52
C ARG A 342 10.46 -22.14 -6.00
N TYR A 343 9.46 -21.46 -5.46
CA TYR A 343 9.35 -21.15 -4.05
C TYR A 343 7.95 -21.48 -3.52
N GLU A 344 7.87 -21.82 -2.25
CA GLU A 344 6.60 -21.87 -1.49
C GLU A 344 6.64 -20.77 -0.43
N LEU A 345 5.47 -20.20 -0.10
CA LEU A 345 5.36 -19.11 0.87
C LEU A 345 5.94 -19.51 2.23
N ASP A 346 5.62 -20.71 2.70
CA ASP A 346 6.08 -21.28 3.97
C ASP A 346 7.61 -21.34 4.03
N ASP A 347 8.23 -21.75 2.91
CA ASP A 347 9.67 -21.81 2.72
C ASP A 347 10.33 -20.41 2.82
N ARG A 348 9.62 -19.37 2.38
CA ARG A 348 10.08 -17.97 2.47
C ARG A 348 9.89 -17.40 3.87
N LEU A 349 8.79 -17.71 4.55
CA LEU A 349 8.57 -17.36 5.96
C LEU A 349 9.62 -18.02 6.86
N SER A 350 9.97 -19.28 6.60
CA SER A 350 11.04 -19.97 7.33
C SER A 350 12.43 -19.43 7.02
N ALA A 351 12.68 -18.94 5.79
CA ALA A 351 13.93 -18.27 5.48
C ALA A 351 14.04 -16.91 6.20
N TYR A 352 12.93 -16.16 6.28
CA TYR A 352 12.85 -14.86 6.96
C TYR A 352 13.08 -14.96 8.47
N THR A 353 12.59 -16.03 9.09
CA THR A 353 12.65 -16.26 10.55
C THR A 353 13.81 -17.16 10.98
N LYS A 354 14.75 -17.43 10.07
CA LYS A 354 15.89 -18.32 10.30
C LYS A 354 16.85 -17.72 11.34
N LEU A 355 17.42 -18.60 12.18
CA LEU A 355 18.51 -18.23 13.08
C LEU A 355 19.78 -17.94 12.28
N GLU A 356 20.30 -16.73 12.42
CA GLU A 356 21.53 -16.26 11.77
C GLU A 356 22.68 -16.19 12.78
N MET A 357 23.86 -16.63 12.37
CA MET A 357 25.07 -16.57 13.18
C MET A 357 25.98 -15.49 12.62
N ILE A 358 26.24 -14.45 13.42
CA ILE A 358 27.03 -13.28 13.03
C ILE A 358 28.37 -13.35 13.75
N GLU A 359 29.44 -13.54 12.99
CA GLU A 359 30.81 -13.62 13.51
C GLU A 359 31.44 -12.22 13.68
N GLY A 360 32.41 -12.11 14.58
CA GLY A 360 33.21 -10.89 14.72
C GLY A 360 32.52 -9.73 15.46
N VAL A 361 31.43 -9.99 16.19
CA VAL A 361 30.68 -8.94 16.90
C VAL A 361 31.24 -8.75 18.31
N GLU A 362 31.43 -7.49 18.71
CA GLU A 362 31.86 -7.15 20.07
C GLU A 362 30.84 -7.63 21.11
N CYS A 363 31.31 -8.35 22.12
CA CYS A 363 30.48 -8.81 23.24
C CYS A 363 30.94 -8.13 24.55
N PRO A 364 30.12 -7.20 25.09
CA PRO A 364 30.37 -6.56 26.38
C PRO A 364 30.57 -7.54 27.54
N SER A 365 29.64 -8.49 27.69
CA SER A 365 29.70 -9.52 28.75
C SER A 365 30.96 -10.39 28.65
N CYS A 366 31.33 -10.89 27.47
CA CYS A 366 32.59 -11.61 27.28
C CYS A 366 33.82 -10.75 27.60
N THR A 367 33.76 -9.44 27.32
CA THR A 367 34.83 -8.49 27.61
C THR A 367 35.02 -8.35 29.12
N LEU A 368 33.94 -8.15 29.88
CA LEU A 368 33.97 -8.10 31.34
C LEU A 368 34.39 -9.42 31.97
N LEU A 369 33.90 -10.57 31.47
CA LEU A 369 34.32 -11.90 31.94
C LEU A 369 35.82 -12.15 31.72
N LYS A 370 36.38 -11.71 30.57
CA LYS A 370 37.82 -11.77 30.31
C LYS A 370 38.58 -10.85 31.27
N ALA A 371 38.09 -9.62 31.49
CA ALA A 371 38.69 -8.67 32.42
C ALA A 371 38.70 -9.22 33.86
N LYS A 372 37.58 -9.77 34.35
CA LYS A 372 37.48 -10.43 35.66
C LYS A 372 38.53 -11.52 35.82
N ARG A 373 38.66 -12.42 34.84
CA ARG A 373 39.66 -13.52 34.87
C ARG A 373 41.10 -12.99 34.93
N LEU A 374 41.43 -11.97 34.14
CA LEU A 374 42.77 -11.39 34.11
C LEU A 374 43.10 -10.62 35.39
N LEU A 375 42.17 -9.81 35.89
CA LEU A 375 42.32 -9.03 37.11
C LEU A 375 42.42 -9.94 38.34
N THR A 376 41.60 -10.99 38.43
CA THR A 376 41.67 -11.98 39.53
C THR A 376 43.06 -12.62 39.59
N ARG A 377 43.57 -13.13 38.46
CA ARG A 377 44.93 -13.71 38.39
C ARG A 377 46.02 -12.70 38.76
N LEU A 378 45.87 -11.44 38.34
CA LEU A 378 46.85 -10.40 38.65
C LEU A 378 46.86 -10.10 40.16
N VAL A 379 45.69 -10.02 40.79
CA VAL A 379 45.56 -9.82 42.23
C VAL A 379 46.17 -11.00 43.01
N ASP A 380 45.90 -12.24 42.59
CA ASP A 380 46.45 -13.44 43.22
C ASP A 380 47.99 -13.46 43.15
N LEU A 381 48.55 -13.20 41.96
CA LEU A 381 50.00 -13.13 41.77
C LEU A 381 50.67 -12.01 42.57
N MET A 382 50.00 -10.86 42.75
CA MET A 382 50.52 -9.76 43.56
C MET A 382 50.49 -10.07 45.06
N LYS A 383 49.47 -10.79 45.52
CA LYS A 383 49.39 -11.29 46.90
C LYS A 383 50.51 -12.29 47.18
N GLU A 384 50.75 -13.23 46.28
CA GLU A 384 51.84 -14.22 46.40
C GLU A 384 53.23 -13.58 46.42
N LYS A 385 53.43 -12.50 45.66
CA LYS A 385 54.70 -11.75 45.64
C LYS A 385 54.91 -10.82 46.83
N GLY A 386 53.96 -10.73 47.76
CA GLY A 386 54.05 -9.85 48.92
C GLY A 386 54.07 -8.36 48.55
N SER A 387 53.37 -7.96 47.49
CA SER A 387 53.23 -6.55 47.08
C SER A 387 52.52 -5.72 48.14
N SER A 388 52.81 -4.41 48.18
CA SER A 388 52.23 -3.51 49.20
C SER A 388 50.73 -3.28 49.00
N GLU A 389 50.01 -3.01 50.08
CA GLU A 389 48.55 -2.77 50.10
C GLU A 389 48.13 -1.66 49.10
N GLN A 390 48.96 -0.62 48.96
CA GLN A 390 48.73 0.48 48.02
C GLN A 390 48.80 0.04 46.55
N GLN A 391 49.64 -0.94 46.22
CA GLN A 391 49.74 -1.48 44.85
C GLN A 391 48.57 -2.43 44.52
N LEU A 392 47.98 -3.06 45.54
CA LEU A 392 46.83 -3.96 45.40
C LEU A 392 45.50 -3.20 45.31
N GLN A 393 45.42 -1.98 45.85
CA GLN A 393 44.19 -1.19 45.92
C GLN A 393 43.59 -0.89 44.52
N GLU A 394 44.40 -0.49 43.54
CA GLU A 394 43.89 -0.20 42.19
C GLU A 394 43.38 -1.46 41.46
N PRO A 395 44.14 -2.56 41.35
CA PRO A 395 43.64 -3.80 40.77
C PRO A 395 42.38 -4.35 41.45
N MET A 396 42.30 -4.28 42.78
CA MET A 396 41.12 -4.71 43.53
C MET A 396 39.91 -3.82 43.26
N SER A 397 40.08 -2.50 43.24
CA SER A 397 39.00 -1.57 42.92
C SER A 397 38.46 -1.77 41.49
N ARG A 398 39.36 -2.02 40.52
CA ARG A 398 38.96 -2.35 39.14
C ARG A 398 38.24 -3.70 39.06
N LEU A 399 38.71 -4.71 39.79
CA LEU A 399 38.05 -6.01 39.85
C LEU A 399 36.63 -5.88 40.42
N GLN A 400 36.48 -5.13 41.52
CA GLN A 400 35.17 -4.87 42.14
C GLN A 400 34.22 -4.12 41.19
N ALA A 401 34.72 -3.13 40.44
CA ALA A 401 33.91 -2.43 39.44
C ALA A 401 33.42 -3.37 38.31
N VAL A 402 34.27 -4.30 37.87
CA VAL A 402 33.91 -5.31 36.87
C VAL A 402 32.91 -6.32 37.43
N GLU A 403 33.06 -6.73 38.69
CA GLU A 403 32.12 -7.63 39.36
C GLU A 403 30.75 -6.99 39.54
N LEU A 404 30.69 -5.73 39.99
CA LEU A 404 29.44 -4.98 40.10
C LEU A 404 28.74 -4.84 38.74
N ALA A 405 29.48 -4.51 37.69
CA ALA A 405 28.91 -4.38 36.35
C ALA A 405 28.35 -5.72 35.81
N LEU A 406 28.98 -6.85 36.16
CA LEU A 406 28.47 -8.19 35.84
C LEU A 406 27.25 -8.58 36.68
N GLU A 407 27.15 -8.11 37.92
CA GLU A 407 26.01 -8.38 38.81
C GLU A 407 24.78 -7.54 38.45
N GLU A 408 24.97 -6.30 38.02
CA GLU A 408 23.90 -5.39 37.60
C GLU A 408 23.50 -5.54 36.12
N ASP A 409 24.14 -6.46 35.37
CA ASP A 409 24.02 -6.59 33.91
C ASP A 409 24.18 -5.23 33.16
N ASN A 410 25.03 -4.35 33.69
CA ASN A 410 25.27 -3.02 33.12
C ASN A 410 26.45 -3.09 32.14
N PHE A 411 26.12 -3.25 30.87
CA PHE A 411 27.06 -3.47 29.78
C PHE A 411 27.30 -2.24 28.89
N ASP A 412 26.89 -1.06 29.35
CA ASP A 412 27.03 0.18 28.59
C ASP A 412 28.51 0.49 28.28
N ASP A 413 28.78 1.05 27.10
CA ASP A 413 30.14 1.40 26.68
C ASP A 413 30.79 2.41 27.65
N GLU A 414 29.99 3.28 28.27
CA GLU A 414 30.42 4.21 29.33
C GLU A 414 30.91 3.46 30.58
N THR A 415 30.15 2.47 31.05
CA THR A 415 30.51 1.62 32.19
C THR A 415 31.81 0.84 31.92
N ILE A 416 31.99 0.31 30.71
CA ILE A 416 33.19 -0.45 30.32
C ILE A 416 34.43 0.43 30.26
N LYS A 417 34.30 1.64 29.68
CA LYS A 417 35.41 2.56 29.48
C LYS A 417 35.79 3.30 30.76
N GLU A 418 34.81 3.84 31.49
CA GLU A 418 35.06 4.75 32.61
C GLU A 418 35.18 4.01 33.95
N LYS A 419 34.22 3.13 34.27
CA LYS A 419 34.22 2.40 35.55
C LYS A 419 35.22 1.23 35.53
N CYS A 420 35.18 0.40 34.49
CA CYS A 420 36.03 -0.79 34.40
C CYS A 420 37.45 -0.50 33.86
N ARG A 421 37.66 0.68 33.26
CA ARG A 421 38.93 1.11 32.66
C ARG A 421 39.47 0.09 31.64
N ILE A 422 38.59 -0.39 30.75
CA ILE A 422 38.94 -1.32 29.68
C ILE A 422 39.11 -0.52 28.38
N SER A 423 40.23 -0.71 27.69
CA SER A 423 40.48 -0.04 26.41
C SER A 423 39.73 -0.71 25.26
N ALA A 424 39.50 0.03 24.18
CA ALA A 424 38.83 -0.49 22.97
C ALA A 424 39.55 -1.72 22.39
N GLN A 425 40.89 -1.78 22.45
CA GLN A 425 41.66 -2.92 21.94
C GLN A 425 41.51 -4.18 22.79
N ALA A 426 41.02 -4.06 24.03
CA ALA A 426 40.79 -5.19 24.92
C ALA A 426 39.40 -5.81 24.77
N LYS A 427 38.51 -5.20 23.96
CA LYS A 427 37.18 -5.72 23.64
C LYS A 427 37.28 -7.09 22.97
N VAL A 428 36.33 -7.96 23.30
CA VAL A 428 36.30 -9.36 22.84
C VAL A 428 35.25 -9.49 21.75
N ASN A 429 35.67 -10.00 20.60
CA ASN A 429 34.77 -10.38 19.53
C ASN A 429 34.30 -11.82 19.75
N SER A 430 33.01 -12.03 19.53
CA SER A 430 32.35 -13.33 19.65
C SER A 430 31.34 -13.49 18.52
N THR A 431 30.86 -14.72 18.34
CA THR A 431 29.69 -15.00 17.50
C THR A 431 28.42 -14.68 18.27
N LYS A 432 27.53 -13.88 17.68
CA LYS A 432 26.17 -13.64 18.20
C LYS A 432 25.15 -14.30 17.28
N SER A 433 24.12 -14.88 17.88
CA SER A 433 22.95 -15.38 17.17
C SER A 433 21.91 -14.27 17.06
N LYS A 434 21.35 -14.05 15.86
CA LYS A 434 20.22 -13.14 15.61
C LYS A 434 19.04 -13.95 15.07
N GLN A 435 17.86 -13.73 15.61
CA GLN A 435 16.63 -14.31 15.07
C GLN A 435 15.47 -13.33 15.23
N ILE A 436 14.67 -13.21 14.18
CA ILE A 436 13.46 -12.38 14.13
C ILE A 436 12.27 -13.32 13.92
N VAL A 437 11.22 -13.17 14.71
CA VAL A 437 10.03 -14.03 14.69
C VAL A 437 8.77 -13.20 14.92
N ILE A 438 7.60 -13.75 14.61
CA ILE A 438 6.34 -13.02 14.77
C ILE A 438 5.91 -13.12 16.23
N ALA A 439 5.87 -12.00 16.94
CA ALA A 439 5.43 -11.93 18.32
C ALA A 439 3.92 -11.71 18.42
N ARG A 440 3.42 -10.72 17.69
CA ARG A 440 1.99 -10.42 17.60
C ARG A 440 1.57 -10.42 16.12
N PRO A 441 0.75 -11.38 15.70
CA PRO A 441 0.23 -11.40 14.34
C PRO A 441 -0.82 -10.28 14.14
N PRO A 442 -0.89 -9.63 12.96
CA PRO A 442 -1.84 -8.54 12.68
C PRO A 442 -3.25 -9.07 12.35
N GLN A 443 -4.29 -8.24 12.40
CA GLN A 443 -5.63 -8.66 11.97
C GLN A 443 -5.69 -8.92 10.46
N SER A 444 -5.02 -8.08 9.69
CA SER A 444 -4.81 -8.25 8.24
C SER A 444 -3.32 -8.38 7.98
N LEU A 445 -2.90 -9.40 7.25
CA LEU A 445 -1.49 -9.66 6.95
C LEU A 445 -1.19 -9.27 5.49
N ALA A 446 -0.30 -8.30 5.32
CA ALA A 446 0.30 -7.96 4.03
C ALA A 446 1.67 -8.64 3.89
N ILE A 447 1.88 -9.36 2.80
CA ILE A 447 3.15 -10.01 2.47
C ILE A 447 3.62 -9.51 1.10
N HIS A 448 4.82 -8.95 1.04
CA HIS A 448 5.46 -8.48 -0.17
C HIS A 448 6.57 -9.46 -0.60
N MET A 449 6.55 -9.88 -1.85
CA MET A 449 7.61 -10.68 -2.46
C MET A 449 8.63 -9.75 -3.10
N ASN A 450 9.79 -9.59 -2.47
CA ASN A 450 10.88 -8.82 -3.07
C ASN A 450 11.48 -9.60 -4.24
N ARG A 451 11.07 -9.21 -5.44
CA ARG A 451 11.53 -9.78 -6.72
C ARG A 451 12.69 -9.00 -7.33
N SER A 452 13.07 -7.85 -6.78
CA SER A 452 14.24 -7.12 -7.27
C SER A 452 15.48 -7.71 -6.63
N VAL A 453 16.34 -8.34 -7.44
CA VAL A 453 17.56 -8.98 -6.95
C VAL A 453 18.75 -8.47 -7.75
N PHE A 454 19.83 -8.17 -7.04
CA PHE A 454 21.10 -7.82 -7.66
C PHE A 454 21.84 -9.10 -8.06
N ASN A 455 22.21 -9.21 -9.35
CA ASN A 455 23.01 -10.34 -9.82
C ASN A 455 24.51 -10.02 -9.66
N PRO A 456 25.24 -10.71 -8.76
CA PRO A 456 26.66 -10.43 -8.53
C PRO A 456 27.55 -10.77 -9.73
N ALA A 457 27.09 -11.62 -10.66
CA ALA A 457 27.87 -12.00 -11.83
C ALA A 457 27.81 -10.95 -12.95
N THR A 458 26.65 -10.31 -13.15
CA THR A 458 26.45 -9.30 -14.21
C THR A 458 26.52 -7.87 -13.69
N PHE A 459 26.48 -7.68 -12.37
CA PHE A 459 26.33 -6.38 -11.71
C PHE A 459 25.07 -5.61 -12.11
N ASP A 460 24.08 -6.32 -12.65
CA ASP A 460 22.79 -5.75 -13.08
C ASP A 460 21.68 -6.13 -12.10
N MET A 461 20.69 -5.24 -12.00
CA MET A 461 19.46 -5.50 -11.26
C MET A 461 18.49 -6.29 -12.13
N ILE A 462 18.03 -7.43 -11.63
CA ILE A 462 17.15 -8.34 -12.36
C ILE A 462 15.87 -8.60 -11.57
N LYS A 463 14.79 -8.87 -12.31
CA LYS A 463 13.53 -9.33 -11.73
C LYS A 463 13.55 -10.85 -11.59
N ASN A 464 13.45 -11.34 -10.37
CA ASN A 464 13.23 -12.75 -10.08
C ASN A 464 11.78 -13.15 -10.40
N SER A 465 11.60 -13.78 -11.55
CA SER A 465 10.31 -14.29 -12.05
C SER A 465 10.02 -15.73 -11.59
N ALA A 466 10.77 -16.27 -10.62
CA ALA A 466 10.51 -17.59 -10.09
C ALA A 466 9.10 -17.64 -9.46
N PRO A 467 8.29 -18.68 -9.75
CA PRO A 467 6.96 -18.82 -9.18
C PRO A 467 7.02 -19.04 -7.67
N VAL A 468 6.17 -18.32 -6.95
CA VAL A 468 5.93 -18.48 -5.51
C VAL A 468 4.53 -19.07 -5.32
N LYS A 469 4.44 -20.31 -4.84
CA LYS A 469 3.18 -20.94 -4.46
C LYS A 469 2.73 -20.43 -3.10
N PHE A 470 1.48 -20.05 -2.98
CA PHE A 470 0.87 -19.55 -1.74
C PHE A 470 -0.47 -20.24 -1.51
N PRO A 471 -0.83 -20.53 -0.26
CA PRO A 471 -2.08 -21.21 0.05
C PRO A 471 -3.25 -20.21 0.11
N LYS A 472 -4.47 -20.72 -0.06
CA LYS A 472 -5.70 -19.95 0.21
C LYS A 472 -5.83 -19.64 1.69
N ILE A 473 -5.57 -20.64 2.53
CA ILE A 473 -5.60 -20.56 3.98
C ILE A 473 -4.17 -20.73 4.48
N LEU A 474 -3.68 -19.74 5.20
CA LEU A 474 -2.34 -19.71 5.77
C LEU A 474 -2.42 -19.88 7.29
N ASP A 475 -1.76 -20.91 7.83
CA ASP A 475 -1.54 -21.04 9.26
C ASP A 475 -0.24 -20.31 9.63
N LEU A 476 -0.33 -19.23 10.42
CA LEU A 476 0.85 -18.45 10.80
C LEU A 476 1.54 -19.00 12.07
N GLY A 477 0.89 -19.92 12.79
CA GLY A 477 1.34 -20.46 14.08
C GLY A 477 2.79 -20.96 14.09
N PRO A 478 3.28 -21.71 13.10
CA PRO A 478 4.66 -22.22 13.08
C PRO A 478 5.78 -21.17 13.11
N TRP A 479 5.47 -19.92 12.75
CA TRP A 479 6.40 -18.79 12.77
C TRP A 479 6.12 -17.79 13.89
N CYS A 480 5.09 -18.04 14.69
CA CYS A 480 4.77 -17.29 15.89
C CYS A 480 5.63 -17.75 17.07
N LEU A 481 5.93 -16.78 17.93
CA LEU A 481 6.52 -16.97 19.24
C LEU A 481 5.76 -18.05 20.03
N GLY A 482 6.49 -19.03 20.60
CA GLY A 482 5.92 -20.13 21.40
C GLY A 482 5.73 -21.44 20.62
N SER A 483 5.90 -21.40 19.29
CA SER A 483 5.74 -22.57 18.40
C SER A 483 6.80 -23.65 18.56
N ALA A 484 8.04 -23.31 18.93
CA ALA A 484 9.08 -24.31 19.15
C ALA A 484 8.73 -25.18 20.36
N GLY A 485 8.76 -26.51 20.23
CA GLY A 485 8.68 -27.47 21.35
C GLY A 485 9.81 -27.29 22.36
N ALA A 486 9.63 -27.73 23.60
CA ALA A 486 10.77 -27.95 24.49
C ALA A 486 11.69 -29.00 23.83
N THR A 487 12.95 -28.64 23.56
CA THR A 487 13.94 -29.64 23.14
C THR A 487 14.17 -30.61 24.30
N ASP A 488 14.43 -31.88 24.02
CA ASP A 488 14.66 -32.92 25.04
C ASP A 488 15.71 -32.52 26.09
N ASP A 489 16.67 -31.65 25.75
CA ASP A 489 17.67 -31.08 26.67
C ASP A 489 17.10 -30.17 27.78
N ALA A 490 15.87 -29.65 27.63
CA ALA A 490 15.19 -28.82 28.64
C ALA A 490 14.26 -29.66 29.54
N ALA A 491 13.87 -30.85 29.10
CA ALA A 491 13.01 -31.75 29.87
C ALA A 491 13.73 -32.38 31.09
N GLU A 492 15.07 -32.41 31.10
CA GLU A 492 15.84 -32.90 32.25
C GLU A 492 16.09 -31.82 33.33
N ALA A 493 15.66 -30.56 33.12
CA ALA A 493 15.93 -29.46 34.05
C ALA A 493 14.68 -28.91 34.77
N SER A 494 13.48 -29.36 34.42
CA SER A 494 12.22 -28.86 35.00
C SER A 494 11.30 -29.96 35.50
N ASP A 495 11.77 -30.77 36.46
CA ASP A 495 10.94 -31.61 37.34
C ASP A 495 10.10 -30.80 38.35
N ASN A 496 9.64 -29.60 37.97
CA ASN A 496 8.67 -28.84 38.73
C ASN A 496 7.47 -28.57 37.83
N GLU A 497 6.51 -29.49 37.90
CA GLU A 497 5.13 -29.29 37.47
C GLU A 497 4.58 -28.01 38.13
N SER A 498 4.65 -26.89 37.41
CA SER A 498 3.81 -25.74 37.71
C SER A 498 2.63 -25.76 36.75
N GLU A 499 1.48 -26.17 37.28
CA GLU A 499 0.15 -26.07 36.67
C GLU A 499 -0.21 -24.60 36.42
N THR A 500 0.40 -23.98 35.42
CA THR A 500 -0.07 -22.74 34.79
C THR A 500 0.63 -22.67 33.44
N GLY A 501 -0.11 -22.44 32.36
CA GLY A 501 0.40 -22.24 31.00
C GLY A 501 1.28 -20.99 30.88
N ALA A 502 2.44 -21.01 31.54
CA ALA A 502 3.47 -20.01 31.42
C ALA A 502 4.19 -20.24 30.09
N GLU A 503 4.15 -19.23 29.23
CA GLU A 503 4.91 -19.22 27.99
C GLU A 503 6.41 -19.29 28.32
N GLU A 504 7.00 -20.48 28.26
CA GLU A 504 8.45 -20.65 28.40
C GLU A 504 9.14 -20.27 27.08
N TRP A 505 9.76 -19.09 27.09
CA TRP A 505 10.56 -18.58 26.00
C TRP A 505 11.94 -19.24 26.00
N HIS A 506 12.27 -19.99 24.95
CA HIS A 506 13.60 -20.58 24.77
C HIS A 506 14.70 -19.51 24.76
N GLN A 507 15.49 -19.43 25.83
CA GLN A 507 16.58 -18.45 25.95
C GLN A 507 17.91 -18.94 25.36
N ASN A 508 18.00 -20.21 24.93
CA ASN A 508 19.23 -20.76 24.38
C ASN A 508 19.60 -20.05 23.06
N PRO A 509 20.77 -19.38 22.97
CA PRO A 509 21.20 -18.66 21.77
C PRO A 509 21.41 -19.57 20.56
N LYS A 510 21.68 -20.85 20.77
CA LYS A 510 21.94 -21.82 19.69
C LYS A 510 20.67 -22.45 19.12
N ALA A 511 19.55 -22.36 19.83
CA ALA A 511 18.29 -22.97 19.44
C ALA A 511 17.35 -21.93 18.82
N SER A 512 16.55 -22.34 17.85
CA SER A 512 15.48 -21.51 17.29
C SER A 512 14.38 -21.25 18.33
N MET A 513 13.81 -20.04 18.35
CA MET A 513 12.63 -19.72 19.16
C MET A 513 11.32 -20.29 18.58
N ILE A 514 11.35 -20.76 17.33
CA ILE A 514 10.17 -21.23 16.59
C ILE A 514 10.41 -22.60 15.96
N ALA A 515 9.32 -23.32 15.66
CA ALA A 515 9.36 -24.61 14.96
C ALA A 515 9.70 -24.46 13.46
N GLY A 516 9.17 -23.41 12.81
CA GLY A 516 9.23 -23.21 11.37
C GLY A 516 8.49 -24.30 10.57
N SER A 517 8.69 -24.35 9.25
CA SER A 517 7.99 -25.30 8.38
C SER A 517 8.44 -26.77 8.52
N ARG A 518 9.62 -27.01 9.09
CA ARG A 518 10.25 -28.35 9.13
C ARG A 518 10.01 -29.12 10.42
N SER A 519 9.65 -28.43 11.49
CA SER A 519 9.46 -29.03 12.82
C SER A 519 7.98 -28.97 13.17
N ARG A 520 7.51 -29.93 13.98
CA ARG A 520 6.13 -29.90 14.48
C ARG A 520 5.95 -28.67 15.37
N SER A 521 5.04 -27.78 14.99
CA SER A 521 4.66 -26.63 15.80
C SER A 521 3.82 -27.07 16.99
N ARG A 522 4.06 -26.49 18.16
CA ARG A 522 3.13 -26.56 19.30
C ARG A 522 1.90 -25.68 19.10
N LEU A 523 1.99 -24.70 18.21
CA LEU A 523 0.93 -23.75 17.94
C LEU A 523 0.27 -24.09 16.60
N THR A 524 -1.05 -24.13 16.60
CA THR A 524 -1.87 -24.05 15.40
C THR A 524 -2.69 -22.77 15.46
N GLY A 525 -2.67 -22.01 14.38
CA GLY A 525 -3.27 -20.69 14.30
C GLY A 525 -2.33 -19.56 14.78
N PRO A 526 -2.64 -18.30 14.45
CA PRO A 526 -3.89 -17.86 13.84
C PRO A 526 -4.00 -18.19 12.34
N MET A 527 -5.23 -18.42 11.90
CA MET A 527 -5.57 -18.83 10.54
C MET A 527 -5.95 -17.62 9.70
N TYR A 528 -5.40 -17.55 8.50
CA TYR A 528 -5.56 -16.43 7.58
C TYR A 528 -6.18 -16.88 6.26
N GLU A 529 -7.15 -16.14 5.74
CA GLU A 529 -7.72 -16.35 4.41
C GLU A 529 -7.22 -15.29 3.42
N LEU A 530 -6.80 -15.73 2.23
CA LEU A 530 -6.42 -14.83 1.15
C LEU A 530 -7.62 -13.99 0.68
N ARG A 531 -7.47 -12.66 0.72
CA ARG A 531 -8.47 -11.68 0.27
C ARG A 531 -8.13 -11.06 -1.07
N ALA A 532 -6.85 -10.75 -1.28
CA ALA A 532 -6.35 -10.22 -2.55
C ALA A 532 -4.91 -10.62 -2.86
N ALA A 533 -4.58 -10.65 -4.15
CA ALA A 533 -3.24 -10.84 -4.68
C ALA A 533 -2.95 -9.78 -5.75
N VAL A 534 -1.88 -9.02 -5.54
CA VAL A 534 -1.35 -8.07 -6.53
C VAL A 534 -0.23 -8.75 -7.28
N THR A 535 -0.26 -8.65 -8.61
CA THR A 535 0.75 -9.20 -9.50
C THR A 535 1.45 -8.09 -10.28
N HIS A 536 2.73 -8.30 -10.57
CA HIS A 536 3.51 -7.42 -11.43
C HIS A 536 3.93 -8.16 -12.70
N SER A 537 3.43 -7.71 -13.84
CA SER A 537 3.77 -8.25 -15.16
C SER A 537 4.72 -7.30 -15.88
N GLY A 538 5.92 -7.75 -16.24
CA GLY A 538 6.93 -6.88 -16.85
C GLY A 538 8.36 -7.21 -16.39
N ARG A 539 9.30 -6.36 -16.77
CA ARG A 539 10.71 -6.41 -16.36
C ARG A 539 10.88 -5.73 -15.00
N HIS A 540 12.14 -5.50 -14.60
CA HIS A 540 12.44 -4.74 -13.40
C HIS A 540 12.11 -3.24 -13.57
N GLU A 541 12.49 -2.66 -14.70
CA GLU A 541 12.35 -1.21 -14.99
C GLU A 541 10.92 -0.78 -15.32
N ASN A 542 10.16 -1.69 -15.91
CA ASN A 542 8.81 -1.41 -16.38
C ASN A 542 7.89 -2.60 -16.25
N GLY A 543 6.60 -2.31 -16.12
CA GLY A 543 5.57 -3.32 -16.13
C GLY A 543 4.19 -2.76 -15.86
N HIS A 544 3.32 -3.66 -15.43
CA HIS A 544 1.92 -3.40 -15.19
C HIS A 544 1.46 -4.18 -13.96
N TYR A 545 0.78 -3.49 -13.06
CA TYR A 545 0.22 -4.08 -11.85
C TYR A 545 -1.25 -4.45 -12.06
N ILE A 546 -1.62 -5.64 -11.58
CA ILE A 546 -2.99 -6.17 -11.65
C ILE A 546 -3.35 -6.69 -10.27
N CYS A 547 -4.52 -6.31 -9.77
CA CYS A 547 -5.04 -6.83 -8.52
C CYS A 547 -6.10 -7.90 -8.77
N TYR A 548 -6.04 -8.98 -8.02
CA TYR A 548 -7.06 -10.02 -7.96
C TYR A 548 -7.65 -9.95 -6.56
N ARG A 549 -8.97 -9.83 -6.43
CA ARG A 549 -9.64 -9.79 -5.12
C ARG A 549 -11.02 -10.42 -5.17
N LYS A 550 -11.51 -10.79 -4.00
CA LYS A 550 -12.85 -11.31 -3.79
C LYS A 550 -13.90 -10.19 -3.76
N PHE A 551 -15.09 -10.50 -4.28
CA PHE A 551 -16.30 -9.71 -4.11
C PHE A 551 -17.46 -10.62 -3.67
N PRO A 552 -18.40 -10.15 -2.83
CA PRO A 552 -19.58 -10.93 -2.47
C PRO A 552 -20.40 -11.30 -3.70
N ARG A 553 -20.78 -12.57 -3.82
CA ARG A 553 -21.68 -13.05 -4.87
C ARG A 553 -23.10 -12.49 -4.58
N PRO A 554 -23.71 -11.77 -5.53
CA PRO A 554 -25.09 -11.33 -5.38
C PRO A 554 -26.02 -12.55 -5.41
N ALA A 555 -26.96 -12.59 -4.46
CA ALA A 555 -27.90 -13.71 -4.31
C ALA A 555 -28.62 -13.99 -5.64
N ARG A 556 -28.56 -15.25 -6.08
CA ARG A 556 -29.29 -15.70 -7.27
C ARG A 556 -30.80 -15.57 -6.98
N PRO A 557 -31.62 -14.94 -7.85
CA PRO A 557 -33.06 -15.02 -7.67
C PRO A 557 -33.49 -16.50 -7.74
N PRO A 558 -34.40 -16.94 -6.85
CA PRO A 558 -34.82 -18.34 -6.81
C PRO A 558 -35.30 -18.79 -8.18
N GLN A 559 -34.71 -19.87 -8.68
CA GLN A 559 -35.13 -20.50 -9.93
C GLN A 559 -36.57 -21.00 -9.73
N LEU A 560 -37.54 -20.35 -10.38
CA LEU A 560 -38.89 -20.87 -10.52
C LEU A 560 -38.79 -22.22 -11.26
N LEU A 561 -39.02 -23.30 -10.53
CA LEU A 561 -39.24 -24.62 -11.14
C LEU A 561 -40.42 -24.53 -12.11
N PRO A 562 -40.43 -25.30 -13.21
CA PRO A 562 -41.56 -25.29 -14.14
C PRO A 562 -42.78 -25.88 -13.44
N ASN A 563 -43.88 -25.10 -13.41
CA ASN A 563 -45.18 -25.58 -12.94
C ASN A 563 -45.69 -26.65 -13.91
N GLU A 564 -45.56 -27.93 -13.53
CA GLU A 564 -46.48 -28.97 -13.99
C GLU A 564 -47.71 -28.87 -13.08
N ASP A 565 -48.84 -28.45 -13.64
CA ASP A 565 -50.17 -29.04 -13.41
C ASP A 565 -51.30 -28.08 -13.84
N GLU A 566 -51.81 -28.30 -15.05
CA GLU A 566 -53.17 -27.95 -15.41
C GLU A 566 -54.07 -29.18 -15.26
N LYS A 567 -55.20 -28.98 -14.51
CA LYS A 567 -56.60 -29.38 -14.84
C LYS A 567 -57.34 -30.23 -13.77
N GLN A 568 -58.04 -29.50 -12.88
CA GLN A 568 -59.48 -29.58 -12.43
C GLN A 568 -60.24 -30.93 -12.29
N PRO A 569 -61.38 -31.02 -11.53
CA PRO A 569 -62.03 -30.05 -10.64
C PRO A 569 -62.53 -30.61 -9.28
N ALA A 570 -63.09 -29.70 -8.48
CA ALA A 570 -63.65 -29.82 -7.12
C ALA A 570 -64.73 -30.89 -6.88
N SER A 571 -64.86 -31.34 -5.62
CA SER A 571 -66.17 -31.36 -4.92
C SER A 571 -66.06 -31.54 -3.38
N THR A 572 -66.87 -30.73 -2.70
CA THR A 572 -67.61 -30.95 -1.44
C THR A 572 -66.97 -30.74 -0.06
N GLU A 573 -67.74 -29.98 0.72
CA GLU A 573 -67.60 -29.43 2.07
C GLU A 573 -67.67 -30.50 3.18
N THR A 574 -67.06 -30.25 4.35
CA THR A 574 -67.77 -29.97 5.62
C THR A 574 -66.82 -29.81 6.80
N ASP A 575 -67.31 -29.04 7.77
CA ASP A 575 -66.74 -28.48 8.99
C ASP A 575 -66.03 -29.44 9.95
N ASP A 576 -65.03 -28.94 10.70
CA ASP A 576 -65.09 -28.89 12.17
C ASP A 576 -63.89 -28.12 12.77
N ALA A 577 -64.20 -27.33 13.81
CA ALA A 577 -63.28 -26.51 14.58
C ALA A 577 -62.50 -27.36 15.61
N PHE A 578 -61.24 -26.99 15.92
CA PHE A 578 -60.71 -26.73 17.29
C PHE A 578 -59.17 -26.56 17.31
N ASP A 579 -58.73 -25.58 18.10
CA ASP A 579 -57.45 -25.31 18.79
C ASP A 579 -56.12 -24.98 18.06
N GLY A 580 -55.67 -23.74 18.32
CA GLY A 580 -54.37 -23.43 18.95
C GLY A 580 -53.10 -23.76 18.20
N ASP A 581 -52.59 -22.83 17.38
CA ASP A 581 -51.30 -22.98 16.69
C ASP A 581 -50.20 -22.11 17.34
N PRO A 582 -49.14 -22.70 17.95
CA PRO A 582 -47.95 -22.00 18.43
C PRO A 582 -46.89 -21.86 17.31
N ALA A 583 -47.31 -21.73 16.04
CA ALA A 583 -46.38 -21.73 14.90
C ALA A 583 -45.76 -20.36 14.56
N LYS A 584 -46.19 -19.26 15.18
CA LYS A 584 -45.61 -17.93 14.91
C LYS A 584 -44.32 -17.61 15.66
N SER A 585 -44.12 -18.15 16.86
CA SER A 585 -42.88 -17.90 17.63
C SER A 585 -41.70 -18.74 17.12
N VAL A 586 -41.96 -19.94 16.59
CA VAL A 586 -40.90 -20.82 16.06
C VAL A 586 -40.36 -20.33 14.72
N LEU A 587 -41.20 -19.69 13.88
CA LEU A 587 -40.77 -19.12 12.60
C LEU A 587 -39.96 -17.82 12.78
N GLU A 588 -40.27 -17.00 13.78
CA GLU A 588 -39.47 -15.80 14.10
C GLU A 588 -38.14 -16.15 14.80
N GLU A 589 -38.09 -17.22 15.60
CA GLU A 589 -36.84 -17.70 16.21
C GLU A 589 -35.94 -18.43 15.20
N LYS A 590 -36.53 -19.15 14.23
CA LYS A 590 -35.80 -19.69 13.06
C LYS A 590 -35.31 -18.61 12.12
N ALA A 591 -36.05 -17.51 11.93
CA ALA A 591 -35.60 -16.40 11.10
C ALA A 591 -34.42 -15.66 11.73
N ARG A 592 -34.40 -15.49 13.07
CA ARG A 592 -33.26 -14.86 13.77
C ARG A 592 -32.01 -15.75 13.82
N THR A 593 -32.17 -17.06 13.98
CA THR A 593 -31.02 -17.99 13.90
C THR A 593 -30.47 -18.12 12.47
N ILE A 594 -31.31 -17.96 11.44
CA ILE A 594 -30.84 -17.93 10.04
C ILE A 594 -30.15 -16.59 9.70
N GLU A 595 -30.52 -15.47 10.33
CA GLU A 595 -29.87 -14.17 10.11
C GLU A 595 -28.48 -14.08 10.77
N ASP A 596 -28.29 -14.68 11.95
CA ASP A 596 -26.98 -14.72 12.63
C ASP A 596 -26.00 -15.73 11.97
N ASP A 597 -26.48 -16.85 11.43
CA ASP A 597 -25.63 -17.84 10.73
C ASP A 597 -25.33 -17.46 9.25
N ALA A 598 -26.02 -16.45 8.68
CA ALA A 598 -25.86 -16.05 7.28
C ALA A 598 -24.74 -15.03 7.01
N GLU A 599 -24.12 -14.46 8.05
CA GLU A 599 -22.94 -13.60 7.86
C GLU A 599 -21.65 -14.40 7.61
N GLU A 600 -21.62 -15.69 7.95
CA GLU A 600 -20.37 -16.47 8.00
C GLU A 600 -19.99 -17.18 6.68
N SER A 601 -20.85 -17.16 5.65
CA SER A 601 -20.48 -17.73 4.34
C SER A 601 -21.14 -17.05 3.14
N LYS A 602 -21.02 -15.72 3.01
CA LYS A 602 -21.30 -15.08 1.72
C LYS A 602 -20.32 -15.64 0.69
N GLU A 603 -20.81 -16.48 -0.22
CA GLU A 603 -20.00 -17.00 -1.31
C GLU A 603 -19.35 -15.83 -2.05
N MET A 604 -18.02 -15.85 -2.19
CA MET A 604 -17.27 -14.79 -2.84
C MET A 604 -16.74 -15.26 -4.18
N ASP A 605 -16.82 -14.40 -5.20
CA ASP A 605 -16.25 -14.65 -6.52
C ASP A 605 -14.95 -13.87 -6.68
N TRP A 606 -14.00 -14.46 -7.40
CA TRP A 606 -12.72 -13.82 -7.72
C TRP A 606 -12.83 -12.97 -8.98
N TRP A 607 -12.25 -11.78 -8.92
CA TRP A 607 -12.20 -10.86 -10.05
C TRP A 607 -10.77 -10.40 -10.28
N ARG A 608 -10.39 -10.31 -11.56
CA ARG A 608 -9.16 -9.70 -12.05
C ARG A 608 -9.43 -8.24 -12.39
N LEU A 609 -8.75 -7.33 -11.71
CA LEU A 609 -8.87 -5.88 -11.87
C LEU A 609 -7.55 -5.33 -12.41
N SER A 610 -7.56 -5.05 -13.71
CA SER A 610 -6.50 -4.36 -14.42
C SER A 610 -7.00 -2.97 -14.76
N ASP A 611 -6.84 -2.03 -13.83
CA ASP A 611 -7.40 -0.68 -13.92
C ASP A 611 -8.91 -0.71 -14.20
N HIS A 612 -9.33 -0.19 -15.35
CA HIS A 612 -10.73 -0.11 -15.77
C HIS A 612 -11.23 -1.46 -16.29
N ASN A 613 -10.33 -2.37 -16.66
CA ASN A 613 -10.68 -3.69 -17.18
C ASN A 613 -10.86 -4.68 -16.02
N VAL A 614 -12.09 -5.10 -15.79
CA VAL A 614 -12.49 -6.00 -14.70
C VAL A 614 -13.15 -7.23 -15.30
N THR A 615 -12.62 -8.40 -14.98
CA THR A 615 -13.07 -9.69 -15.52
C THR A 615 -13.14 -10.73 -14.41
N MET A 616 -14.21 -11.53 -14.38
CA MET A 616 -14.33 -12.63 -13.43
C MET A 616 -13.29 -13.71 -13.73
N VAL A 617 -12.72 -14.32 -12.69
CA VAL A 617 -11.75 -15.40 -12.78
C VAL A 617 -12.07 -16.49 -11.77
N ASP A 618 -11.67 -17.71 -12.08
CA ASP A 618 -11.75 -18.85 -11.17
C ASP A 618 -10.62 -18.83 -10.12
N GLU A 619 -10.86 -19.52 -9.02
CA GLU A 619 -9.92 -19.60 -7.91
C GLU A 619 -8.61 -20.32 -8.30
N GLU A 620 -8.68 -21.32 -9.18
CA GLU A 620 -7.50 -22.03 -9.69
C GLU A 620 -6.56 -21.10 -10.45
N THR A 621 -7.10 -20.19 -11.27
CA THR A 621 -6.29 -19.17 -11.95
C THR A 621 -5.58 -18.27 -10.95
N VAL A 622 -6.24 -17.85 -9.86
CA VAL A 622 -5.63 -16.99 -8.83
C VAL A 622 -4.49 -17.71 -8.13
N LEU A 623 -4.67 -18.96 -7.72
CA LEU A 623 -3.61 -19.76 -7.09
C LEU A 623 -2.48 -20.09 -8.09
N GLY A 624 -2.78 -20.12 -9.39
CA GLY A 624 -1.83 -20.25 -10.49
C GLY A 624 -1.00 -18.99 -10.80
N LEU A 625 -1.27 -17.84 -10.16
CA LEU A 625 -0.54 -16.57 -10.40
C LEU A 625 0.90 -16.56 -9.86
N SER A 626 1.41 -17.70 -9.39
CA SER A 626 2.71 -17.85 -8.73
C SER A 626 3.88 -17.09 -9.39
N PRO A 627 4.04 -17.05 -10.73
CA PRO A 627 5.15 -16.34 -11.38
C PRO A 627 5.10 -14.81 -11.22
N GLY A 628 3.89 -14.25 -11.07
CA GLY A 628 3.65 -12.80 -11.10
C GLY A 628 3.34 -12.18 -9.74
N VAL A 629 3.08 -12.98 -8.69
CA VAL A 629 2.67 -12.46 -7.37
C VAL A 629 3.70 -11.51 -6.79
N PHE A 630 3.26 -10.30 -6.49
CA PHE A 630 4.06 -9.21 -5.95
C PHE A 630 3.69 -8.91 -4.49
N MET A 631 2.40 -8.77 -4.19
CA MET A 631 1.89 -8.63 -2.83
C MET A 631 0.68 -9.52 -2.59
N LEU A 632 0.56 -10.07 -1.38
CA LEU A 632 -0.57 -10.86 -0.92
C LEU A 632 -1.21 -10.19 0.29
N PHE A 633 -2.53 -10.18 0.32
CA PHE A 633 -3.34 -9.63 1.40
C PHE A 633 -4.20 -10.74 1.98
N TYR A 634 -4.04 -11.01 3.27
CA TYR A 634 -4.83 -11.97 4.02
C TYR A 634 -5.57 -11.28 5.16
N ASP A 635 -6.74 -11.81 5.54
CA ASP A 635 -7.43 -11.46 6.79
C ASP A 635 -7.40 -12.66 7.74
N CYS A 636 -7.25 -12.38 9.04
CA CYS A 636 -7.38 -13.37 10.09
C CYS A 636 -8.85 -13.81 10.18
N ILE A 637 -9.10 -15.10 9.93
CA ILE A 637 -10.44 -15.71 10.06
C ILE A 637 -10.62 -16.35 11.44
N ASP A 638 -9.54 -16.84 12.03
CA ASP A 638 -9.55 -17.44 13.35
C ASP A 638 -8.32 -16.95 14.14
N PRO A 639 -8.51 -16.06 15.12
CA PRO A 639 -7.43 -15.56 15.97
C PRO A 639 -7.05 -16.56 17.07
N THR A 640 -7.79 -17.67 17.24
CA THR A 640 -7.49 -18.64 18.29
C THR A 640 -6.18 -19.34 18.01
N VAL A 641 -5.37 -19.46 19.06
CA VAL A 641 -4.09 -20.17 19.04
C VAL A 641 -4.29 -21.41 19.89
N VAL A 642 -4.21 -22.58 19.26
CA VAL A 642 -4.34 -23.87 19.93
C VAL A 642 -2.95 -24.37 20.28
N HIS A 643 -2.73 -24.62 21.57
CA HIS A 643 -1.50 -25.24 22.07
C HIS A 643 -1.65 -26.76 22.06
N HIS A 644 -0.73 -27.43 21.39
CA HIS A 644 -0.57 -28.88 21.46
C HIS A 644 0.51 -29.20 22.49
N ASP A 645 0.09 -29.52 23.71
CA ASP A 645 0.96 -30.20 24.65
C ASP A 645 1.22 -31.62 24.11
N GLY A 646 2.49 -32.02 24.12
CA GLY A 646 2.96 -33.18 23.36
C GLY A 646 2.28 -34.49 23.72
N GLU A 647 1.23 -34.87 23.00
CA GLU A 647 0.93 -36.29 22.80
C GLU A 647 2.07 -36.87 21.94
N GLY A 648 2.78 -37.83 22.55
CA GLY A 648 3.89 -38.57 21.95
C GLY A 648 3.54 -39.17 20.58
N PRO A 649 4.55 -39.67 19.84
CA PRO A 649 4.33 -40.20 18.50
C PRO A 649 3.22 -41.27 18.53
N PRO A 650 2.28 -41.28 17.56
CA PRO A 650 1.32 -42.36 17.45
C PRO A 650 2.11 -43.65 17.30
N THR A 651 1.90 -44.57 18.22
CA THR A 651 2.44 -45.92 18.11
C THR A 651 1.93 -46.50 16.79
N GLU A 652 2.85 -46.78 15.87
CA GLU A 652 2.51 -47.50 14.65
C GLU A 652 1.75 -48.78 15.05
N PRO A 653 0.60 -49.08 14.41
CA PRO A 653 -0.02 -50.38 14.62
C PRO A 653 0.97 -51.44 14.14
N LYS A 654 1.48 -52.22 15.08
CA LYS A 654 2.26 -53.43 14.79
C LYS A 654 1.42 -54.29 13.83
N LEU A 655 1.88 -54.39 12.59
CA LEU A 655 1.48 -55.43 11.64
C LEU A 655 2.14 -56.75 12.01
#